data_AF-A0A960XRE3-F1
#
_entry.id   AF-A0A960XRE3-F1
#
_cell.length_a   1.000
_cell.length_b   1.000
_cell.length_c   1.000
_cell.angle_alpha   90.00
_cell.angle_beta   90.00
_cell.angle_gamma   90.00
#
_symmetry.space_group_name_H-M   'P 1'
#
loop_
_entity.id
_entity.type
_entity.pdbx_description
1 polymer ?
#
loop_
_entity_poly.entity_id
_entity_poly.type
_entity_poly.pdbx_seq_one_letter_code
_entity_poly.pdbx_strand_id
1 'polypeptide(L)'
;MKKFLCSCLLLSVLPAAAERGPVPGFSTADPYLIYYGNWDAGKVDAARTNYRMVILHPTSNITPADIATIRRGPDNVASTSDDVHVLAYISVGEDDRPGAPFTGDGNGPRIDPRNSENDPLEGISALGDPSTGGTGYASYYLDDDDFDGEPDMNPTFGGPYVNPGDPAWFQVIKNNVKSVDGVAGLDEIMTTTTGLGYGCDGVFLDTLDTPAPNSFGATYYEWTAPAYQQLVKDISDAYPGKLLLGNRGLFFYNPNLKTYNYTLRPYLNLILFESYFTDSSGSGVPSAYFSDNKFNFAPKLNAEADRADGFTVLCLGYTTAGEPPALGEQDFVESQQVQGWPLYRTNPSLDAAFNTDAATWNATHPDTSPPEWDSTLAYGGDYDPGTPGDQPAPPRVGILQVVPGDGNVIVRWDVARDQTGPVAYNIYYTDQPTLDFNTAVKLAAVAPSVPVEYATSGAIPGTSASEYTVTGLSNGTTYQFAVRAEDGLAQEETNTVTLAATPQGIASDFRSIAIDGSFADWSGAAVLDSDPAEATVPDFAEVSVANDADYLYVRFTLHSAAGAFVDFNSHLFIDTDDNPATGFTPGGTTFGSELMIEGASGYDQRAGGFNDGSVSGVAWSIANDGGPVEYELRLSRSAIYGNDSQPVFGGNVIRLLLQHNAGDVTSSIRYQFAPAPPPPSEYATINVDGDFSDWTTIPEILSDPSGDGIPDIVSVKAANDGDYLYLYVEYAAATDTNTFNSSPSTYVSLDNDDNPATGFDIYSLGEVGAEVSWQNDVAFSQSAGVYNSGGTFTGAVPGIAPYASNTTAQEYRIALNATYDTGGGSQPVFPQDIIRLALWTDDGGSAEFAGAFRYQLADPPPPPGYFAAIQVDGDASEWASIPALVTDPSGDGAPDIVSVKAANDDDWLYLLVEY
;
A
#
# COMPACT_ATOMS: atom_id res chain seq x y z
N MET A 1 50.45 -9.23 -6.68
CA MET A 1 49.81 -9.26 -8.02
C MET A 1 48.34 -9.63 -7.81
N LYS A 2 47.49 -8.62 -7.55
CA LYS A 2 46.02 -8.75 -7.48
C LYS A 2 45.46 -7.49 -8.16
N LYS A 3 44.67 -7.68 -9.22
CA LYS A 3 44.06 -6.63 -10.03
C LYS A 3 42.86 -6.07 -9.27
N PHE A 4 42.83 -4.76 -9.03
CA PHE A 4 41.61 -4.03 -8.71
C PHE A 4 40.88 -3.75 -10.03
N LEU A 5 39.66 -4.28 -10.16
CA LEU A 5 38.74 -3.92 -11.23
C LEU A 5 38.04 -2.62 -10.81
N CYS A 6 38.24 -1.56 -11.58
CA CYS A 6 37.55 -0.28 -11.39
C CYS A 6 36.21 -0.37 -12.14
N SER A 7 35.11 -0.56 -11.41
CA SER A 7 33.78 -0.38 -11.96
C SER A 7 33.49 1.12 -12.03
N CYS A 8 33.48 1.67 -13.24
CA CYS A 8 32.89 2.98 -13.50
C CYS A 8 31.37 2.87 -13.31
N LEU A 9 30.85 3.28 -12.16
CA LEU A 9 29.44 3.64 -12.03
C LEU A 9 29.21 4.87 -12.93
N LEU A 10 28.46 4.68 -14.02
CA LEU A 10 27.70 5.79 -14.61
C LEU A 10 26.63 6.16 -13.58
N LEU A 11 26.88 7.20 -12.78
CA LEU A 11 25.79 7.92 -12.12
C LEU A 11 24.96 8.55 -13.24
N SER A 12 23.82 7.94 -13.56
CA SER A 12 22.70 8.71 -14.12
C SER A 12 22.45 9.85 -13.15
N VAL A 13 22.68 11.08 -13.59
CA VAL A 13 22.23 12.27 -12.88
C VAL A 13 20.72 12.20 -12.91
N LEU A 14 20.12 11.63 -11.86
CA LEU A 14 18.70 11.82 -11.61
C LEU A 14 18.48 13.34 -11.54
N PRO A 15 17.43 13.89 -12.17
CA PRO A 15 17.10 15.29 -11.97
C PRO A 15 16.97 15.54 -10.45
N ALA A 16 17.51 16.67 -9.98
CA ALA A 16 17.35 17.06 -8.59
C ALA A 16 15.85 17.13 -8.30
N ALA A 17 15.40 16.44 -7.23
CA ALA A 17 14.01 16.52 -6.80
C ALA A 17 13.67 17.97 -6.45
N ALA A 18 12.46 18.40 -6.80
CA ALA A 18 11.98 19.74 -6.47
C ALA A 18 11.87 19.93 -4.94
N GLU A 19 12.34 21.07 -4.44
CA GLU A 19 12.23 21.46 -3.03
C GLU A 19 10.84 22.06 -2.79
N ARG A 20 9.88 21.22 -2.41
CA ARG A 20 8.49 21.60 -2.10
C ARG A 20 8.17 21.40 -0.62
N GLY A 21 7.02 21.93 -0.22
CA GLY A 21 6.66 22.05 1.19
C GLY A 21 6.65 23.51 1.68
N PRO A 22 6.17 23.74 2.91
CA PRO A 22 6.13 25.06 3.54
C PRO A 22 7.50 25.75 3.56
N VAL A 23 7.53 27.07 3.45
CA VAL A 23 8.78 27.84 3.50
C VAL A 23 9.37 27.75 4.91
N PRO A 24 10.57 27.17 5.09
CA PRO A 24 11.11 26.94 6.42
C PRO A 24 11.30 28.24 7.21
N GLY A 25 10.71 28.30 8.41
CA GLY A 25 10.87 29.42 9.33
C GLY A 25 10.18 30.71 8.91
N PHE A 26 9.25 30.67 7.96
CA PHE A 26 8.41 31.81 7.57
C PHE A 26 7.04 31.72 8.24
N SER A 27 6.68 32.71 9.07
CA SER A 27 5.41 32.70 9.82
C SER A 27 4.76 34.07 9.91
N THR A 28 3.69 34.22 10.70
CA THR A 28 3.04 35.52 10.96
C THR A 28 4.02 36.57 11.49
N ALA A 29 5.13 36.16 12.12
CA ALA A 29 6.18 37.05 12.59
C ALA A 29 6.99 37.72 11.47
N ASP A 30 6.93 37.19 10.23
CA ASP A 30 7.74 37.62 9.11
C ASP A 30 6.91 38.48 8.12
N PRO A 31 7.15 39.80 8.06
CA PRO A 31 6.39 40.67 7.16
C PRO A 31 6.72 40.36 5.70
N TYR A 32 5.70 40.35 4.86
CA TYR A 32 5.88 40.31 3.41
C TYR A 32 5.27 41.54 2.74
N LEU A 33 5.70 41.78 1.50
CA LEU A 33 5.26 42.88 0.65
C LEU A 33 4.77 42.31 -0.67
N ILE A 34 3.62 42.78 -1.17
CA ILE A 34 3.23 42.66 -2.58
C ILE A 34 3.08 44.05 -3.19
N TYR A 35 3.80 44.31 -4.30
CA TYR A 35 3.85 45.64 -4.91
C TYR A 35 4.09 45.60 -6.43
N TYR A 36 3.14 46.13 -7.21
CA TYR A 36 3.17 46.14 -8.67
C TYR A 36 3.53 47.52 -9.27
N GLY A 37 3.65 48.55 -8.43
CA GLY A 37 4.01 49.88 -8.87
C GLY A 37 5.49 50.07 -9.25
N ASN A 38 5.88 51.32 -9.52
CA ASN A 38 7.26 51.65 -9.89
C ASN A 38 8.20 51.80 -8.67
N TRP A 39 9.44 51.37 -8.86
CA TRP A 39 10.53 51.32 -7.90
C TRP A 39 11.47 52.51 -8.02
N ASP A 40 11.99 52.94 -6.87
CA ASP A 40 13.07 53.88 -6.70
C ASP A 40 14.04 53.35 -5.64
N ALA A 41 15.22 53.97 -5.50
CA ALA A 41 16.25 53.52 -4.58
C ALA A 41 15.78 53.46 -3.10
N GLY A 42 14.83 54.33 -2.71
CA GLY A 42 14.27 54.33 -1.36
C GLY A 42 13.35 53.13 -1.13
N LYS A 43 12.52 52.78 -2.10
CA LYS A 43 11.68 51.57 -2.05
C LYS A 43 12.52 50.30 -2.04
N VAL A 44 13.57 50.23 -2.84
CA VAL A 44 14.49 49.07 -2.83
C VAL A 44 15.12 48.88 -1.45
N ASP A 45 15.60 49.95 -0.82
CA ASP A 45 16.16 49.88 0.52
C ASP A 45 15.11 49.54 1.60
N ALA A 46 13.89 50.08 1.48
CA ALA A 46 12.80 49.78 2.39
C ALA A 46 12.34 48.32 2.28
N ALA A 47 12.22 47.79 1.06
CA ALA A 47 11.88 46.40 0.80
C ALA A 47 12.92 45.43 1.41
N ARG A 48 14.20 45.72 1.19
CA ARG A 48 15.33 44.98 1.74
C ARG A 48 15.35 44.93 3.27
N THR A 49 14.98 46.02 3.94
CA THR A 49 15.20 46.20 5.37
C THR A 49 14.02 45.81 6.26
N ASN A 50 12.80 45.79 5.72
CA ASN A 50 11.58 45.66 6.53
C ASN A 50 10.76 44.41 6.23
N TYR A 51 11.09 43.65 5.19
CA TYR A 51 10.33 42.47 4.76
C TYR A 51 11.23 41.26 4.59
N ARG A 52 10.64 40.08 4.72
CA ARG A 52 11.25 38.76 4.54
C ARG A 52 10.91 38.14 3.19
N MET A 53 9.81 38.61 2.58
CA MET A 53 9.40 38.23 1.23
C MET A 53 8.85 39.44 0.48
N VAL A 54 9.17 39.54 -0.82
CA VAL A 54 8.70 40.60 -1.71
C VAL A 54 8.17 39.96 -2.98
N ILE A 55 6.90 40.21 -3.27
CA ILE A 55 6.21 39.84 -4.51
C ILE A 55 6.12 41.09 -5.37
N LEU A 56 6.63 41.02 -6.59
CA LEU A 56 6.69 42.16 -7.53
C LEU A 56 6.13 41.82 -8.90
N HIS A 57 5.80 42.84 -9.68
CA HIS A 57 5.40 42.66 -11.07
C HIS A 57 6.55 42.97 -12.04
N PRO A 58 6.93 42.04 -12.94
CA PRO A 58 7.99 42.28 -13.92
C PRO A 58 7.72 43.46 -14.85
N THR A 59 6.46 43.83 -15.12
CA THR A 59 6.10 44.97 -15.98
C THR A 59 6.51 46.33 -15.40
N SER A 60 6.72 46.43 -14.08
CA SER A 60 7.25 47.65 -13.44
C SER A 60 8.65 48.01 -13.95
N ASN A 61 9.18 49.15 -13.48
CA ASN A 61 10.55 49.57 -13.78
C ASN A 61 11.64 48.90 -12.91
N ILE A 62 11.31 47.85 -12.13
CA ILE A 62 12.30 47.10 -11.34
C ILE A 62 13.40 46.52 -12.23
N THR A 63 14.65 46.56 -11.77
CA THR A 63 15.79 45.97 -12.48
C THR A 63 16.37 44.74 -11.75
N PRO A 64 17.12 43.87 -12.44
CA PRO A 64 17.85 42.78 -11.79
C PRO A 64 18.81 43.24 -10.68
N ALA A 65 19.37 44.46 -10.80
CA ALA A 65 20.24 45.03 -9.77
C ALA A 65 19.47 45.44 -8.51
N ASP A 66 18.24 45.92 -8.67
CA ASP A 66 17.35 46.24 -7.55
C ASP A 66 16.95 44.95 -6.82
N ILE A 67 16.56 43.90 -7.56
CA ILE A 67 16.24 42.57 -7.00
C ILE A 67 17.43 41.99 -6.24
N ALA A 68 18.63 42.01 -6.85
CA ALA A 68 19.86 41.56 -6.20
C ALA A 68 20.24 42.39 -4.96
N THR A 69 19.71 43.61 -4.82
CA THR A 69 19.88 44.44 -3.62
C THR A 69 18.86 44.06 -2.55
N ILE A 70 17.59 43.88 -2.91
CA ILE A 70 16.54 43.43 -1.99
C ILE A 70 16.91 42.10 -1.34
N ARG A 71 17.40 41.15 -2.15
CA ARG A 71 17.72 39.78 -1.70
C ARG A 71 18.79 39.70 -0.62
N ARG A 72 19.66 40.70 -0.48
CA ARG A 72 20.77 40.70 0.51
C ARG A 72 20.33 41.00 1.94
N GLY A 73 19.03 41.13 2.18
CA GLY A 73 18.52 41.33 3.53
C GLY A 73 18.98 42.62 4.22
N PRO A 74 18.55 42.82 5.47
CA PRO A 74 18.95 43.94 6.31
C PRO A 74 20.46 44.14 6.46
N ASP A 75 21.27 43.07 6.52
CA ASP A 75 22.73 43.14 6.68
C ASP A 75 23.48 43.52 5.39
N ASN A 76 22.79 43.47 4.25
CA ASN A 76 23.30 43.79 2.91
C ASN A 76 24.44 42.85 2.45
N VAL A 77 24.43 41.61 2.93
CA VAL A 77 25.28 40.50 2.52
C VAL A 77 24.40 39.46 1.84
N ALA A 78 24.88 38.85 0.76
CA ALA A 78 24.11 37.79 0.10
C ALA A 78 24.34 36.44 0.79
N SER A 79 23.34 35.57 0.73
CA SER A 79 23.39 34.19 1.22
C SER A 79 23.53 34.10 2.74
N THR A 80 22.87 35.01 3.44
CA THR A 80 22.73 35.01 4.90
C THR A 80 21.29 34.68 5.30
N SER A 81 21.06 34.40 6.58
CA SER A 81 19.75 34.00 7.11
C SER A 81 18.69 35.11 7.12
N ASP A 82 19.08 36.34 6.81
CA ASP A 82 18.21 37.52 6.71
C ASP A 82 17.89 37.93 5.27
N ASP A 83 18.37 37.16 4.28
CA ASP A 83 18.04 37.34 2.87
C ASP A 83 16.52 37.39 2.66
N VAL A 84 16.09 38.26 1.74
CA VAL A 84 14.68 38.44 1.37
C VAL A 84 14.36 37.56 0.17
N HIS A 85 13.31 36.74 0.28
CA HIS A 85 12.81 36.00 -0.87
C HIS A 85 12.09 36.94 -1.85
N VAL A 86 12.55 37.00 -3.10
CA VAL A 86 11.90 37.83 -4.13
C VAL A 86 11.18 36.94 -5.15
N LEU A 87 9.86 37.10 -5.26
CA LEU A 87 9.00 36.40 -6.19
C LEU A 87 8.45 37.39 -7.24
N ALA A 88 8.30 36.93 -8.48
CA ALA A 88 7.71 37.73 -9.55
C ALA A 88 6.37 37.16 -10.02
N TYR A 89 5.42 38.04 -10.28
CA TYR A 89 4.12 37.71 -10.87
C TYR A 89 4.23 37.08 -12.26
N ILE A 90 3.37 36.10 -12.53
CA ILE A 90 3.02 35.62 -13.87
C ILE A 90 1.56 35.15 -13.89
N SER A 91 0.80 35.46 -14.93
CA SER A 91 -0.51 34.85 -15.19
C SER A 91 -0.31 33.54 -15.94
N VAL A 92 -0.91 32.44 -15.44
CA VAL A 92 -0.82 31.12 -16.08
C VAL A 92 -2.12 30.64 -16.73
N GLY A 93 -3.24 31.26 -16.40
CA GLY A 93 -4.58 30.94 -16.87
C GLY A 93 -5.21 31.97 -17.79
N GLU A 94 -4.52 33.09 -18.04
CA GLU A 94 -4.91 34.12 -18.99
C GLU A 94 -3.70 34.57 -19.82
N ASP A 95 -3.93 34.95 -21.07
CA ASP A 95 -2.88 35.49 -21.94
C ASP A 95 -2.80 37.03 -21.85
N ASP A 96 -1.96 37.51 -20.94
CA ASP A 96 -1.77 38.94 -20.67
C ASP A 96 -0.82 39.66 -21.66
N ARG A 97 -0.34 38.95 -22.69
CA ARG A 97 0.54 39.53 -23.71
C ARG A 97 -0.17 40.64 -24.49
N PRO A 98 0.50 41.78 -24.73
CA PRO A 98 -0.02 42.80 -25.63
C PRO A 98 -0.32 42.25 -27.03
N GLY A 99 -1.58 42.29 -27.43
CA GLY A 99 -2.04 41.83 -28.74
C GLY A 99 -2.63 40.43 -28.78
N ALA A 100 -2.80 39.75 -27.64
CA ALA A 100 -3.63 38.56 -27.53
C ALA A 100 -5.11 38.87 -27.88
N PRO A 101 -5.89 37.90 -28.41
CA PRO A 101 -5.48 36.53 -28.73
C PRO A 101 -4.64 36.41 -30.03
N PHE A 102 -3.83 35.35 -30.13
CA PHE A 102 -2.93 35.08 -31.27
C PHE A 102 -3.40 33.89 -32.13
N THR A 103 -3.01 33.87 -33.41
CA THR A 103 -3.32 32.75 -34.32
C THR A 103 -2.66 31.43 -33.92
N GLY A 104 -1.46 31.46 -33.33
CA GLY A 104 -0.73 30.26 -32.92
C GLY A 104 -0.63 29.20 -34.03
N ASP A 105 -1.04 27.97 -33.69
CA ASP A 105 -1.08 26.81 -34.60
C ASP A 105 -2.38 26.69 -35.40
N GLY A 106 -3.38 27.54 -35.12
CA GLY A 106 -4.65 27.59 -35.82
C GLY A 106 -5.65 26.50 -35.43
N ASN A 107 -5.40 25.73 -34.37
CA ASN A 107 -6.24 24.59 -33.97
C ASN A 107 -7.19 24.87 -32.78
N GLY A 108 -7.22 26.12 -32.30
CA GLY A 108 -8.14 26.57 -31.25
C GLY A 108 -9.13 27.64 -31.71
N PRO A 109 -10.05 28.05 -30.82
CA PRO A 109 -10.12 27.68 -29.39
C PRO A 109 -10.65 26.25 -29.13
N ARG A 110 -10.55 25.81 -27.86
CA ARG A 110 -10.90 24.48 -27.37
C ARG A 110 -12.00 24.53 -26.34
N ILE A 111 -12.74 23.43 -26.24
CA ILE A 111 -13.93 23.29 -25.42
C ILE A 111 -13.87 22.03 -24.56
N ASP A 112 -14.72 21.96 -23.54
CA ASP A 112 -14.90 20.81 -22.66
C ASP A 112 -15.19 19.54 -23.48
N PRO A 113 -14.34 18.50 -23.41
CA PRO A 113 -14.54 17.26 -24.16
C PRO A 113 -15.57 16.32 -23.50
N ARG A 114 -16.11 16.67 -22.32
CA ARG A 114 -17.13 15.86 -21.63
C ARG A 114 -18.49 16.04 -22.26
N ASN A 115 -19.34 15.01 -22.16
CA ASN A 115 -20.74 15.13 -22.60
C ASN A 115 -21.60 15.90 -21.59
N SER A 116 -21.17 15.93 -20.33
CA SER A 116 -21.88 16.52 -19.21
C SER A 116 -20.87 17.00 -18.15
N GLU A 117 -21.13 18.15 -17.53
CA GLU A 117 -20.37 18.66 -16.37
C GLU A 117 -20.40 17.69 -15.16
N ASN A 118 -21.39 16.80 -15.12
CA ASN A 118 -21.48 15.77 -14.09
C ASN A 118 -20.51 14.60 -14.31
N ASP A 119 -19.95 14.45 -15.51
CA ASP A 119 -19.00 13.38 -15.81
C ASP A 119 -17.69 13.57 -15.00
N PRO A 120 -16.96 12.48 -14.70
CA PRO A 120 -15.65 12.55 -14.05
C PRO A 120 -14.64 13.37 -14.87
N LEU A 121 -13.69 13.99 -14.16
CA LEU A 121 -12.55 14.67 -14.78
C LEU A 121 -11.43 13.71 -15.20
N GLU A 122 -11.52 12.44 -14.80
CA GLU A 122 -10.51 11.43 -15.09
C GLU A 122 -10.59 10.96 -16.55
N GLY A 123 -9.44 10.75 -17.19
CA GLY A 123 -9.37 10.18 -18.53
C GLY A 123 -9.81 11.10 -19.68
N ILE A 124 -10.10 12.37 -19.40
CA ILE A 124 -10.46 13.36 -20.42
C ILE A 124 -9.24 13.79 -21.25
N SER A 125 -9.48 14.22 -22.49
CA SER A 125 -8.44 14.76 -23.35
C SER A 125 -7.93 16.10 -22.79
N ALA A 126 -6.65 16.18 -22.43
CA ALA A 126 -6.05 17.40 -21.89
C ALA A 126 -6.11 18.61 -22.84
N LEU A 127 -6.22 18.39 -24.15
CA LEU A 127 -6.36 19.46 -25.15
C LEU A 127 -7.82 19.91 -25.36
N GLY A 128 -8.80 19.22 -24.76
CA GLY A 128 -10.23 19.43 -25.05
C GLY A 128 -10.61 19.07 -26.48
N ASP A 129 -11.80 19.48 -26.90
CA ASP A 129 -12.31 19.34 -28.27
C ASP A 129 -12.20 20.67 -29.04
N PRO A 130 -12.14 20.66 -30.39
CA PRO A 130 -12.18 21.91 -31.16
C PRO A 130 -13.54 22.60 -31.03
N SER A 131 -13.53 23.93 -30.81
CA SER A 131 -14.78 24.71 -30.82
C SER A 131 -15.46 24.71 -32.20
N THR A 132 -16.79 24.86 -32.21
CA THR A 132 -17.59 24.89 -33.43
C THR A 132 -17.33 26.17 -34.22
N GLY A 133 -16.63 26.06 -35.35
CA GLY A 133 -16.26 27.23 -36.18
C GLY A 133 -14.94 27.88 -35.77
N GLY A 134 -14.34 27.44 -34.65
CA GLY A 134 -13.09 27.93 -34.08
C GLY A 134 -11.84 27.37 -34.76
N THR A 135 -11.57 27.78 -36.00
CA THR A 135 -10.26 27.57 -36.63
C THR A 135 -9.62 28.91 -36.92
N GLY A 136 -8.41 29.16 -36.41
CA GLY A 136 -7.70 30.42 -36.63
C GLY A 136 -6.99 31.01 -35.42
N TYR A 137 -7.10 30.39 -34.24
CA TYR A 137 -6.42 30.77 -33.02
C TYR A 137 -5.54 29.64 -32.48
N ALA A 138 -4.67 29.96 -31.53
CA ALA A 138 -3.82 28.98 -30.89
C ALA A 138 -4.67 27.94 -30.14
N SER A 139 -4.24 26.68 -30.18
CA SER A 139 -4.89 25.55 -29.49
C SER A 139 -5.05 25.71 -27.98
N TYR A 140 -4.32 26.63 -27.35
CA TYR A 140 -4.45 26.85 -25.92
C TYR A 140 -5.55 27.84 -25.53
N TYR A 141 -6.27 28.48 -26.45
CA TYR A 141 -7.40 29.35 -26.07
C TYR A 141 -8.67 28.55 -25.78
N LEU A 142 -9.49 29.04 -24.86
CA LEU A 142 -10.75 28.42 -24.42
C LEU A 142 -11.98 29.14 -24.99
N ASP A 143 -13.08 28.41 -25.18
CA ASP A 143 -14.38 28.89 -25.73
C ASP A 143 -15.55 28.03 -25.21
N ASP A 144 -15.79 28.05 -23.89
CA ASP A 144 -16.84 27.25 -23.21
C ASP A 144 -18.02 28.08 -22.71
N ASP A 145 -17.99 29.42 -22.84
CA ASP A 145 -19.10 30.27 -22.40
C ASP A 145 -20.24 30.33 -23.45
N ASP A 146 -19.91 30.59 -24.72
CA ASP A 146 -20.92 30.73 -25.79
C ASP A 146 -20.70 29.88 -27.05
N PHE A 147 -19.54 29.23 -27.19
CA PHE A 147 -19.18 28.32 -28.28
C PHE A 147 -19.22 28.99 -29.66
N ASP A 148 -18.87 30.27 -29.74
CA ASP A 148 -18.96 31.06 -30.97
C ASP A 148 -17.75 30.91 -31.92
N GLY A 149 -16.71 30.20 -31.48
CA GLY A 149 -15.47 29.95 -32.21
C GLY A 149 -14.36 30.97 -31.95
N GLU A 150 -14.59 31.96 -31.07
CA GLU A 150 -13.62 32.96 -30.65
C GLU A 150 -13.13 32.68 -29.21
N PRO A 151 -11.89 33.06 -28.85
CA PRO A 151 -11.43 32.93 -27.47
C PRO A 151 -12.26 33.74 -26.47
N ASP A 152 -12.70 33.07 -25.40
CA ASP A 152 -13.38 33.72 -24.28
C ASP A 152 -12.45 34.71 -23.57
N MET A 153 -12.99 35.89 -23.22
CA MET A 153 -12.23 36.99 -22.65
C MET A 153 -12.65 37.25 -21.20
N ASN A 154 -11.68 37.42 -20.29
CA ASN A 154 -11.96 37.88 -18.94
C ASN A 154 -12.53 39.32 -19.01
N PRO A 155 -13.78 39.58 -18.57
CA PRO A 155 -14.42 40.90 -18.70
C PRO A 155 -13.83 41.94 -17.74
N THR A 156 -13.11 41.52 -16.69
CA THR A 156 -12.52 42.39 -15.67
C THR A 156 -11.10 42.81 -16.05
N PHE A 157 -10.25 41.86 -16.44
CA PHE A 157 -8.83 42.10 -16.70
C PHE A 157 -8.46 42.13 -18.19
N GLY A 158 -9.33 41.58 -19.05
CA GLY A 158 -9.25 41.73 -20.51
C GLY A 158 -8.31 40.76 -21.23
N GLY A 159 -7.77 39.74 -20.57
CA GLY A 159 -7.01 38.65 -21.20
C GLY A 159 -7.91 37.50 -21.66
N PRO A 160 -7.64 36.84 -22.80
CA PRO A 160 -8.33 35.61 -23.16
C PRO A 160 -7.92 34.47 -22.23
N TYR A 161 -8.89 33.63 -21.86
CA TYR A 161 -8.65 32.43 -21.07
C TYR A 161 -7.87 31.39 -21.86
N VAL A 162 -7.01 30.66 -21.16
CA VAL A 162 -6.18 29.62 -21.77
C VAL A 162 -6.27 28.30 -21.02
N ASN A 163 -6.14 27.21 -21.76
CA ASN A 163 -5.93 25.87 -21.25
C ASN A 163 -4.44 25.69 -20.94
N PRO A 164 -4.03 25.66 -19.66
CA PRO A 164 -2.62 25.50 -19.33
C PRO A 164 -2.06 24.11 -19.60
N GLY A 165 -2.91 23.11 -19.83
CA GLY A 165 -2.49 21.76 -20.18
C GLY A 165 -2.06 21.61 -21.63
N ASP A 166 -2.23 22.64 -22.45
CA ASP A 166 -1.66 22.65 -23.78
C ASP A 166 -0.13 22.86 -23.69
N PRO A 167 0.68 21.91 -24.18
CA PRO A 167 2.14 22.05 -24.15
C PRO A 167 2.66 23.30 -24.87
N ALA A 168 1.92 23.83 -25.85
CA ALA A 168 2.27 25.08 -26.52
C ALA A 168 2.15 26.30 -25.59
N TRP A 169 1.18 26.30 -24.66
CA TRP A 169 1.06 27.36 -23.67
C TRP A 169 2.23 27.36 -22.69
N PHE A 170 2.63 26.18 -22.19
CA PHE A 170 3.81 26.08 -21.33
C PHE A 170 5.06 26.67 -22.01
N GLN A 171 5.24 26.42 -23.32
CA GLN A 171 6.34 27.03 -24.06
C GLN A 171 6.22 28.56 -24.18
N VAL A 172 5.01 29.11 -24.26
CA VAL A 172 4.79 30.57 -24.25
C VAL A 172 5.23 31.15 -22.91
N ILE A 173 4.64 30.70 -21.80
CA ILE A 173 4.92 31.30 -20.48
C ILE A 173 6.36 31.02 -20.03
N LYS A 174 6.99 29.94 -20.52
CA LYS A 174 8.39 29.65 -20.24
C LYS A 174 9.34 30.62 -20.97
N ASN A 175 9.11 30.84 -22.27
CA ASN A 175 10.09 31.45 -23.17
C ASN A 175 9.88 32.95 -23.42
N ASN A 176 8.74 33.54 -23.02
CA ASN A 176 8.49 34.97 -23.20
C ASN A 176 9.64 35.83 -22.65
N VAL A 177 9.97 36.90 -23.39
CA VAL A 177 10.95 37.90 -22.99
C VAL A 177 10.29 39.27 -23.03
N LYS A 178 10.27 40.00 -21.91
CA LYS A 178 9.58 41.28 -21.72
C LYS A 178 9.84 42.29 -22.83
N SER A 179 11.10 42.39 -23.29
CA SER A 179 11.49 43.34 -24.34
C SER A 179 10.96 42.99 -25.75
N VAL A 180 10.54 41.73 -25.96
CA VAL A 180 10.03 41.19 -27.23
C VAL A 180 8.51 41.03 -27.15
N ASP A 181 8.04 40.37 -26.09
CA ASP A 181 6.66 39.91 -25.95
C ASP A 181 5.82 40.82 -25.04
N GLY A 182 6.41 41.85 -24.43
CA GLY A 182 5.74 42.78 -23.52
C GLY A 182 5.58 42.27 -22.08
N VAL A 183 5.70 40.97 -21.87
CA VAL A 183 5.63 40.28 -20.57
C VAL A 183 6.83 39.36 -20.38
N ALA A 184 7.24 39.14 -19.14
CA ALA A 184 8.39 38.27 -18.83
C ALA A 184 7.92 36.82 -18.64
N GLY A 185 8.61 35.87 -19.26
CA GLY A 185 8.40 34.44 -19.04
C GLY A 185 9.22 33.88 -17.88
N LEU A 186 8.95 32.62 -17.53
CA LEU A 186 9.60 31.92 -16.42
C LEU A 186 11.13 31.92 -16.53
N ASP A 187 11.69 31.74 -17.72
CA ASP A 187 13.15 31.74 -17.88
C ASP A 187 13.75 33.13 -17.66
N GLU A 188 13.10 34.21 -18.06
CA GLU A 188 13.57 35.57 -17.78
C GLU A 188 13.42 35.95 -16.30
N ILE A 189 12.35 35.47 -15.64
CA ILE A 189 12.08 35.70 -14.22
C ILE A 189 13.08 34.95 -13.33
N MET A 190 13.23 33.64 -13.56
CA MET A 190 13.86 32.71 -12.62
C MET A 190 15.36 32.53 -12.83
N THR A 191 15.86 32.90 -14.02
CA THR A 191 17.27 32.78 -14.38
C THR A 191 17.95 34.14 -14.51
N THR A 192 19.27 34.12 -14.64
CA THR A 192 20.09 35.30 -14.93
C THR A 192 20.59 35.32 -16.39
N THR A 193 20.13 34.39 -17.21
CA THR A 193 20.68 34.11 -18.54
C THR A 193 19.75 34.45 -19.70
N THR A 194 18.46 34.65 -19.43
CA THR A 194 17.43 34.92 -20.44
C THR A 194 16.87 36.33 -20.28
N GLY A 195 16.69 37.06 -21.38
CA GLY A 195 16.13 38.42 -21.36
C GLY A 195 16.91 39.38 -20.47
N LEU A 196 16.21 40.08 -19.58
CA LEU A 196 16.80 40.90 -18.51
C LEU A 196 17.46 40.05 -17.41
N GLY A 197 17.04 38.79 -17.23
CA GLY A 197 17.58 37.87 -16.23
C GLY A 197 17.35 38.37 -14.81
N TYR A 198 16.08 38.44 -14.37
CA TYR A 198 15.69 39.01 -13.08
C TYR A 198 16.29 38.24 -11.88
N GLY A 199 16.50 36.93 -12.03
CA GLY A 199 17.12 36.10 -11.00
C GLY A 199 16.33 36.03 -9.69
N CYS A 200 15.00 36.05 -9.78
CA CYS A 200 14.08 35.90 -8.64
C CYS A 200 14.27 34.55 -7.94
N ASP A 201 13.95 34.48 -6.65
CA ASP A 201 13.96 33.23 -5.86
C ASP A 201 12.74 32.36 -6.15
N GLY A 202 11.68 32.96 -6.70
CA GLY A 202 10.44 32.27 -6.98
C GLY A 202 9.53 33.01 -7.97
N VAL A 203 8.37 32.42 -8.21
CA VAL A 203 7.32 32.99 -9.05
C VAL A 203 5.97 32.93 -8.31
N PHE A 204 5.15 33.95 -8.52
CA PHE A 204 3.78 34.04 -8.06
C PHE A 204 2.84 33.72 -9.24
N LEU A 205 2.25 32.53 -9.21
CA LEU A 205 1.38 31.97 -10.24
C LEU A 205 -0.05 32.46 -10.00
N ASP A 206 -0.49 33.42 -10.80
CA ASP A 206 -1.85 33.94 -10.73
C ASP A 206 -2.79 33.24 -11.72
N THR A 207 -4.09 33.45 -11.60
CA THR A 207 -5.14 32.86 -12.46
C THR A 207 -5.16 31.32 -12.41
N LEU A 208 -4.86 30.76 -11.23
CA LEU A 208 -5.09 29.33 -10.93
C LEU A 208 -6.57 29.00 -10.69
N ASP A 209 -7.43 30.03 -10.67
CA ASP A 209 -8.88 29.92 -10.51
C ASP A 209 -9.65 29.76 -11.82
N THR A 210 -9.03 29.89 -12.99
CA THR A 210 -9.70 29.65 -14.28
C THR A 210 -10.41 28.28 -14.35
N PRO A 211 -9.88 27.16 -13.81
CA PRO A 211 -10.56 25.87 -13.80
C PRO A 211 -11.54 25.73 -12.63
N ALA A 212 -12.12 26.84 -12.14
CA ALA A 212 -13.08 26.80 -11.05
C ALA A 212 -14.23 25.83 -11.38
N PRO A 213 -14.79 25.15 -10.37
CA PRO A 213 -15.95 24.29 -10.57
C PRO A 213 -17.08 25.02 -11.30
N ASN A 214 -17.65 24.37 -12.32
CA ASN A 214 -18.76 24.93 -13.10
C ASN A 214 -19.95 25.34 -12.22
N SER A 215 -20.15 24.65 -11.09
CA SER A 215 -21.18 24.96 -10.09
C SER A 215 -21.04 26.35 -9.46
N PHE A 216 -19.85 26.96 -9.49
CA PHE A 216 -19.64 28.32 -8.98
C PHE A 216 -20.16 29.39 -9.96
N GLY A 217 -20.35 29.02 -11.24
CA GLY A 217 -20.88 29.92 -12.27
C GLY A 217 -19.99 31.11 -12.61
N ALA A 218 -18.72 31.08 -12.20
CA ALA A 218 -17.73 32.13 -12.49
C ALA A 218 -17.02 31.89 -13.84
N THR A 219 -16.69 30.62 -14.11
CA THR A 219 -16.11 30.11 -15.36
C THR A 219 -16.69 28.72 -15.62
N TYR A 220 -16.53 28.20 -16.84
CA TYR A 220 -17.01 26.88 -17.25
C TYR A 220 -15.87 25.92 -17.65
N TYR A 221 -14.64 26.21 -17.20
CA TYR A 221 -13.42 25.51 -17.59
C TYR A 221 -12.94 24.46 -16.57
N GLU A 222 -13.83 23.95 -15.69
CA GLU A 222 -13.48 22.95 -14.66
C GLU A 222 -12.71 21.75 -15.23
N TRP A 223 -13.02 21.35 -16.46
CA TRP A 223 -12.37 20.25 -17.17
C TRP A 223 -10.85 20.45 -17.35
N THR A 224 -10.35 21.68 -17.25
CA THR A 224 -8.91 21.96 -17.34
C THR A 224 -8.16 21.73 -16.02
N ALA A 225 -8.82 21.36 -14.92
CA ALA A 225 -8.18 21.13 -13.63
C ALA A 225 -7.01 20.10 -13.64
N PRO A 226 -7.11 18.93 -14.33
CA PRO A 226 -5.98 18.01 -14.45
C PRO A 226 -4.77 18.63 -15.18
N ALA A 227 -5.08 19.47 -16.17
CA ALA A 227 -4.12 20.21 -16.97
C ALA A 227 -3.37 21.28 -16.14
N TYR A 228 -4.06 21.96 -15.22
CA TYR A 228 -3.45 22.86 -14.25
C TYR A 228 -2.47 22.14 -13.32
N GLN A 229 -2.83 20.96 -12.81
CA GLN A 229 -1.93 20.16 -12.00
C GLN A 229 -0.64 19.82 -12.74
N GLN A 230 -0.78 19.38 -14.00
CA GLN A 230 0.37 19.06 -14.84
C GLN A 230 1.25 20.29 -15.10
N LEU A 231 0.66 21.47 -15.38
CA LEU A 231 1.41 22.70 -15.59
C LEU A 231 2.25 23.06 -14.34
N VAL A 232 1.63 23.09 -13.16
CA VAL A 232 2.32 23.47 -11.93
C VAL A 232 3.42 22.45 -11.59
N LYS A 233 3.18 21.17 -11.86
CA LYS A 233 4.20 20.13 -11.78
C LYS A 233 5.36 20.38 -12.75
N ASP A 234 5.08 20.72 -14.01
CA ASP A 234 6.12 20.98 -15.02
C ASP A 234 6.96 22.20 -14.67
N ILE A 235 6.34 23.27 -14.16
CA ILE A 235 7.06 24.43 -13.61
C ILE A 235 7.91 23.96 -12.42
N SER A 236 7.34 23.14 -11.56
CA SER A 236 8.03 22.65 -10.38
C SER A 236 9.30 21.86 -10.72
N ASP A 237 9.19 20.93 -11.67
CA ASP A 237 10.28 20.07 -12.11
C ASP A 237 11.34 20.86 -12.91
N ALA A 238 10.92 21.88 -13.67
CA ALA A 238 11.83 22.74 -14.42
C ALA A 238 12.67 23.66 -13.52
N TYR A 239 12.14 24.01 -12.33
CA TYR A 239 12.76 24.94 -11.39
C TYR A 239 12.79 24.34 -9.96
N PRO A 240 13.58 23.28 -9.72
CA PRO A 240 13.49 22.51 -8.48
C PRO A 240 13.90 23.30 -7.23
N GLY A 241 14.89 24.20 -7.34
CA GLY A 241 15.38 25.04 -6.21
C GLY A 241 14.73 26.42 -6.12
N LYS A 242 13.50 26.57 -6.63
CA LYS A 242 12.78 27.84 -6.69
C LYS A 242 11.44 27.75 -5.97
N LEU A 243 11.00 28.86 -5.38
CA LEU A 243 9.73 28.96 -4.67
C LEU A 243 8.56 29.15 -5.64
N LEU A 244 7.50 28.35 -5.48
CA LEU A 244 6.24 28.53 -6.20
C LEU A 244 5.15 28.96 -5.22
N LEU A 245 4.58 30.15 -5.45
CA LEU A 245 3.42 30.68 -4.74
C LEU A 245 2.23 30.65 -5.70
N GLY A 246 1.16 29.94 -5.35
CA GLY A 246 -0.10 29.99 -6.11
C GLY A 246 -1.05 31.07 -5.57
N ASN A 247 -1.72 31.82 -6.45
CA ASN A 247 -2.85 32.66 -6.05
C ASN A 247 -4.13 31.83 -6.05
N ARG A 248 -4.79 31.71 -4.90
CA ARG A 248 -6.07 30.99 -4.75
C ARG A 248 -5.99 29.54 -5.22
N GLY A 249 -6.77 29.12 -6.21
CA GLY A 249 -6.98 27.72 -6.61
C GLY A 249 -7.60 26.90 -5.48
N LEU A 250 -8.37 27.54 -4.59
CA LEU A 250 -8.70 26.96 -3.28
C LEU A 250 -9.53 25.67 -3.35
N PHE A 251 -10.26 25.47 -4.45
CA PHE A 251 -11.02 24.26 -4.74
C PHE A 251 -10.13 23.02 -4.98
N PHE A 252 -8.83 23.18 -5.29
CA PHE A 252 -7.87 22.06 -5.33
C PHE A 252 -7.53 21.50 -3.94
N TYR A 253 -7.98 22.18 -2.88
CA TYR A 253 -7.70 21.87 -1.47
C TYR A 253 -8.97 21.53 -0.69
N ASN A 254 -10.10 21.41 -1.38
CA ASN A 254 -11.38 21.08 -0.78
C ASN A 254 -11.84 19.68 -1.24
N PRO A 255 -11.77 18.65 -0.39
CA PRO A 255 -12.11 17.27 -0.76
C PRO A 255 -13.58 17.06 -1.13
N ASN A 256 -14.46 18.04 -0.91
CA ASN A 256 -15.84 17.98 -1.36
C ASN A 256 -16.01 18.25 -2.86
N LEU A 257 -14.93 18.60 -3.58
CA LEU A 257 -14.95 18.99 -4.98
C LEU A 257 -14.12 18.01 -5.83
N LYS A 258 -14.59 17.75 -7.06
CA LYS A 258 -13.94 16.84 -8.03
C LYS A 258 -12.48 17.24 -8.33
N THR A 259 -12.18 18.52 -8.23
CA THR A 259 -10.86 19.12 -8.44
C THR A 259 -9.82 18.68 -7.41
N TYR A 260 -10.23 18.19 -6.24
CA TYR A 260 -9.33 17.76 -5.18
C TYR A 260 -8.38 16.62 -5.60
N ASN A 261 -8.86 15.70 -6.46
CA ASN A 261 -8.02 14.64 -7.04
C ASN A 261 -6.84 15.19 -7.84
N TYR A 262 -6.91 16.45 -8.27
CA TYR A 262 -5.88 17.16 -9.01
C TYR A 262 -5.19 18.23 -8.16
N THR A 263 -5.14 18.02 -6.84
CA THR A 263 -4.53 18.96 -5.92
C THR A 263 -3.14 19.40 -6.36
N LEU A 264 -2.86 20.71 -6.22
CA LEU A 264 -1.57 21.30 -6.55
C LEU A 264 -0.58 21.23 -5.38
N ARG A 265 -1.04 20.76 -4.20
CA ARG A 265 -0.30 20.77 -2.92
C ARG A 265 1.15 20.28 -3.05
N PRO A 266 1.45 19.12 -3.67
CA PRO A 266 2.82 18.58 -3.72
C PRO A 266 3.80 19.43 -4.54
N TYR A 267 3.31 20.41 -5.30
CA TYR A 267 4.09 21.17 -6.28
C TYR A 267 4.30 22.63 -5.88
N LEU A 268 3.72 23.08 -4.77
CA LEU A 268 3.81 24.46 -4.30
C LEU A 268 4.62 24.57 -3.01
N ASN A 269 5.07 25.79 -2.73
CA ASN A 269 5.64 26.15 -1.43
C ASN A 269 4.68 27.03 -0.63
N LEU A 270 3.88 27.84 -1.33
CA LEU A 270 2.95 28.77 -0.72
C LEU A 270 1.63 28.86 -1.49
N ILE A 271 0.58 29.27 -0.79
CA ILE A 271 -0.70 29.71 -1.36
C ILE A 271 -1.06 31.09 -0.81
N LEU A 272 -1.55 31.98 -1.69
CA LEU A 272 -2.13 33.25 -1.31
C LEU A 272 -3.66 33.13 -1.30
N PHE A 273 -4.29 33.39 -0.15
CA PHE A 273 -5.72 33.58 -0.05
C PHE A 273 -6.04 35.06 -0.29
N GLU A 274 -6.55 35.34 -1.47
CA GLU A 274 -7.11 36.62 -1.85
C GLU A 274 -8.58 36.42 -2.24
N SER A 275 -9.58 37.09 -1.68
CA SER A 275 -9.56 37.79 -0.41
C SER A 275 -10.23 36.93 0.65
N TYR A 276 -9.55 36.72 1.78
CA TYR A 276 -10.14 36.00 2.92
C TYR A 276 -11.19 36.85 3.63
N PHE A 277 -10.79 38.03 4.17
CA PHE A 277 -11.69 38.89 4.95
C PHE A 277 -12.02 40.23 4.27
N THR A 278 -11.05 41.03 3.79
CA THR A 278 -11.34 42.29 3.06
C THR A 278 -11.14 42.16 1.56
N ASP A 279 -12.19 42.44 0.78
CA ASP A 279 -12.26 42.14 -0.65
C ASP A 279 -11.70 43.23 -1.58
N SER A 280 -11.14 42.82 -2.71
CA SER A 280 -10.58 43.68 -3.78
C SER A 280 -11.57 44.69 -4.37
N SER A 281 -12.88 44.46 -4.24
CA SER A 281 -13.94 45.41 -4.62
C SER A 281 -13.86 46.76 -3.90
N GLY A 282 -13.09 46.86 -2.81
CA GLY A 282 -12.93 48.11 -2.08
C GLY A 282 -14.24 48.59 -1.45
N SER A 283 -15.07 47.65 -1.00
CA SER A 283 -16.42 47.91 -0.48
C SER A 283 -16.43 48.57 0.91
N GLY A 284 -15.29 48.56 1.62
CA GLY A 284 -15.18 49.06 2.99
C GLY A 284 -15.96 48.23 4.03
N VAL A 285 -16.29 46.99 3.69
CA VAL A 285 -16.97 45.99 4.55
C VAL A 285 -16.27 44.63 4.41
N PRO A 286 -16.51 43.66 5.32
CA PRO A 286 -16.03 42.30 5.13
C PRO A 286 -16.54 41.70 3.81
N SER A 287 -15.76 40.76 3.25
CA SER A 287 -16.12 39.99 2.07
C SER A 287 -17.50 39.35 2.24
N ALA A 288 -18.32 39.40 1.18
CA ALA A 288 -19.62 38.73 1.18
C ALA A 288 -19.49 37.21 1.37
N TYR A 289 -18.32 36.66 1.04
CA TYR A 289 -18.00 35.23 1.15
C TYR A 289 -17.25 34.89 2.44
N PHE A 290 -17.05 35.84 3.36
CA PHE A 290 -16.22 35.61 4.55
C PHE A 290 -16.70 34.43 5.41
N SER A 291 -18.02 34.22 5.55
CA SER A 291 -18.56 33.06 6.27
C SER A 291 -18.09 31.75 5.64
N ASP A 292 -18.19 31.63 4.31
CA ASP A 292 -17.76 30.43 3.60
C ASP A 292 -16.24 30.27 3.62
N ASN A 293 -15.51 31.36 3.40
CA ASN A 293 -14.06 31.40 3.52
C ASN A 293 -13.60 30.89 4.89
N LYS A 294 -14.24 31.33 5.97
CA LYS A 294 -13.88 31.01 7.36
C LYS A 294 -14.26 29.59 7.75
N PHE A 295 -15.47 29.14 7.42
CA PHE A 295 -15.98 27.87 7.94
C PHE A 295 -15.76 26.72 6.99
N ASN A 296 -15.87 26.93 5.68
CA ASN A 296 -15.72 25.88 4.67
C ASN A 296 -14.26 25.76 4.19
N PHE A 297 -13.69 26.83 3.65
CA PHE A 297 -12.37 26.76 2.99
C PHE A 297 -11.21 26.75 3.98
N ALA A 298 -11.19 27.62 5.00
CA ALA A 298 -10.04 27.75 5.87
C ALA A 298 -9.65 26.47 6.64
N PRO A 299 -10.57 25.72 7.26
CA PRO A 299 -10.20 24.49 7.98
C PRO A 299 -9.64 23.43 7.04
N LYS A 300 -10.15 23.32 5.81
CA LYS A 300 -9.66 22.40 4.79
C LYS A 300 -8.28 22.83 4.29
N LEU A 301 -8.11 24.12 4.01
CA LEU A 301 -6.82 24.68 3.59
C LEU A 301 -5.73 24.49 4.66
N ASN A 302 -6.05 24.68 5.94
CA ASN A 302 -5.12 24.38 7.04
C ASN A 302 -4.77 22.89 7.09
N ALA A 303 -5.76 22.00 6.93
CA ALA A 303 -5.52 20.56 6.89
C ALA A 303 -4.63 20.12 5.71
N GLU A 304 -4.64 20.87 4.59
CA GLU A 304 -3.71 20.69 3.48
C GLU A 304 -2.33 21.28 3.78
N ALA A 305 -2.28 22.46 4.39
CA ALA A 305 -1.06 23.18 4.71
C ALA A 305 -0.18 22.43 5.72
N ASP A 306 -0.79 21.77 6.71
CA ASP A 306 -0.11 21.02 7.78
C ASP A 306 0.45 19.66 7.34
N ARG A 307 0.28 19.28 6.07
CA ARG A 307 0.81 18.02 5.52
C ARG A 307 2.30 18.12 5.26
N ALA A 308 2.98 16.98 5.24
CA ALA A 308 4.41 16.91 4.93
C ALA A 308 4.76 17.50 3.55
N ASP A 309 3.85 17.36 2.58
CA ASP A 309 3.94 17.94 1.24
C ASP A 309 3.12 19.24 1.10
N GLY A 310 2.70 19.85 2.22
CA GLY A 310 1.84 21.03 2.29
C GLY A 310 2.52 22.35 1.86
N PHE A 311 1.97 23.48 2.31
CA PHE A 311 2.44 24.81 1.93
C PHE A 311 2.19 25.86 3.01
N THR A 312 2.89 27.00 2.92
CA THR A 312 2.61 28.18 3.75
C THR A 312 1.45 28.98 3.16
N VAL A 313 0.44 29.30 3.95
CA VAL A 313 -0.69 30.16 3.53
C VAL A 313 -0.40 31.62 3.84
N LEU A 314 -0.55 32.51 2.87
CA LEU A 314 -0.49 33.97 2.99
C LEU A 314 -1.89 34.56 2.77
N CYS A 315 -2.20 35.67 3.41
CA CYS A 315 -3.43 36.43 3.16
C CYS A 315 -3.14 37.78 2.53
N LEU A 316 -3.89 38.14 1.49
CA LEU A 316 -3.90 39.47 0.90
C LEU A 316 -5.23 40.16 1.21
N GLY A 317 -5.15 41.28 1.92
CA GLY A 317 -6.30 42.11 2.28
C GLY A 317 -6.27 43.46 1.57
N TYR A 318 -7.45 44.04 1.39
CA TYR A 318 -7.64 45.28 0.64
C TYR A 318 -8.16 46.42 1.52
N THR A 319 -7.48 47.56 1.38
CA THR A 319 -7.78 48.81 2.06
C THR A 319 -8.64 49.71 1.18
N THR A 320 -9.65 50.32 1.78
CA THR A 320 -10.52 51.30 1.13
C THR A 320 -10.33 52.68 1.76
N ALA A 321 -10.30 53.73 0.92
CA ALA A 321 -10.18 55.10 1.42
C ALA A 321 -11.35 55.45 2.36
N GLY A 322 -11.03 55.75 3.63
CA GLY A 322 -12.03 56.06 4.65
C GLY A 322 -12.67 54.86 5.33
N GLU A 323 -12.10 53.65 5.16
CA GLU A 323 -12.56 52.47 5.89
C GLU A 323 -12.52 52.67 7.42
N PRO A 324 -13.45 52.07 8.18
CA PRO A 324 -13.39 52.10 9.63
C PRO A 324 -12.11 51.40 10.14
N PRO A 325 -11.35 51.98 11.10
CA PRO A 325 -10.16 51.32 11.65
C PRO A 325 -10.41 49.92 12.21
N ALA A 326 -11.62 49.67 12.73
CA ALA A 326 -12.03 48.37 13.24
C ALA A 326 -12.09 47.27 12.16
N LEU A 327 -12.27 47.63 10.88
CA LEU A 327 -12.27 46.66 9.78
C LEU A 327 -10.86 46.08 9.60
N GLY A 328 -9.84 46.93 9.58
CA GLY A 328 -8.45 46.50 9.47
C GLY A 328 -7.98 45.71 10.67
N GLU A 329 -8.39 46.11 11.87
CA GLU A 329 -8.13 45.33 13.08
C GLU A 329 -8.74 43.92 13.01
N GLN A 330 -9.99 43.81 12.57
CA GLN A 330 -10.64 42.52 12.43
C GLN A 330 -9.99 41.64 11.36
N ASP A 331 -9.47 42.22 10.29
CA ASP A 331 -8.74 41.47 9.25
C ASP A 331 -7.48 40.81 9.82
N PHE A 332 -6.71 41.52 10.65
CA PHE A 332 -5.57 40.94 11.36
C PHE A 332 -5.98 39.87 12.37
N VAL A 333 -7.07 40.09 13.12
CA VAL A 333 -7.62 39.07 14.02
C VAL A 333 -7.98 37.80 13.24
N GLU A 334 -8.73 37.92 12.15
CA GLU A 334 -9.22 36.76 11.42
C GLU A 334 -8.12 36.06 10.61
N SER A 335 -7.20 36.80 9.99
CA SER A 335 -6.14 36.22 9.16
C SER A 335 -4.95 35.74 9.99
N GLN A 336 -4.41 36.58 10.88
CA GLN A 336 -3.20 36.26 11.63
C GLN A 336 -3.49 35.59 12.96
N GLN A 337 -4.40 36.12 13.77
CA GLN A 337 -4.65 35.59 15.12
C GLN A 337 -5.36 34.23 15.09
N VAL A 338 -6.39 34.13 14.26
CA VAL A 338 -7.28 32.96 14.22
C VAL A 338 -6.69 31.85 13.36
N GLN A 339 -6.16 32.18 12.18
CA GLN A 339 -5.67 31.20 11.19
C GLN A 339 -4.15 31.04 11.16
N GLY A 340 -3.38 31.99 11.68
CA GLY A 340 -1.92 31.95 11.59
C GLY A 340 -1.37 32.29 10.20
N TRP A 341 -2.12 33.01 9.38
CA TRP A 341 -1.71 33.36 8.01
C TRP A 341 -1.16 34.78 7.96
N PRO A 342 0.11 35.01 7.55
CA PRO A 342 0.68 36.33 7.40
C PRO A 342 -0.18 37.22 6.49
N LEU A 343 -0.54 38.42 6.96
CA LEU A 343 -1.42 39.33 6.23
C LEU A 343 -0.65 40.55 5.72
N TYR A 344 -0.80 40.88 4.44
CA TYR A 344 -0.44 42.19 3.91
C TYR A 344 -1.71 42.91 3.44
N ARG A 345 -1.92 44.14 3.92
CA ARG A 345 -3.06 44.98 3.54
C ARG A 345 -2.60 46.11 2.62
N THR A 346 -3.26 46.28 1.48
CA THR A 346 -2.87 47.26 0.45
C THR A 346 -4.06 47.73 -0.40
N ASN A 347 -3.88 48.56 -1.42
CA ASN A 347 -4.97 48.96 -2.32
C ASN A 347 -5.18 47.95 -3.47
N PRO A 348 -6.35 47.93 -4.13
CA PRO A 348 -6.63 47.00 -5.24
C PRO A 348 -5.66 47.08 -6.43
N SER A 349 -4.98 48.21 -6.62
CA SER A 349 -3.96 48.38 -7.68
C SER A 349 -2.57 47.87 -7.28
N LEU A 350 -2.40 47.41 -6.04
CA LEU A 350 -1.14 46.89 -5.49
C LEU A 350 0.03 47.89 -5.63
N ASP A 351 -0.26 49.19 -5.61
CA ASP A 351 0.71 50.27 -5.85
C ASP A 351 0.75 51.33 -4.73
N ALA A 352 0.06 51.06 -3.62
CA ALA A 352 0.08 51.89 -2.41
C ALA A 352 1.47 51.99 -1.76
N ALA A 353 1.59 52.93 -0.82
CA ALA A 353 2.79 53.06 0.00
C ALA A 353 3.01 51.81 0.87
N PHE A 354 4.27 51.43 1.04
CA PHE A 354 4.69 50.31 1.87
C PHE A 354 4.27 50.53 3.33
N ASN A 355 3.83 49.46 3.99
CA ASN A 355 3.50 49.46 5.41
C ASN A 355 4.04 48.21 6.11
N THR A 356 4.27 48.32 7.43
CA THR A 356 4.70 47.20 8.30
C THR A 356 3.64 46.97 9.37
N ASP A 357 2.36 47.07 8.98
CA ASP A 357 1.25 47.03 9.91
C ASP A 357 1.16 45.65 10.59
N ALA A 358 1.43 44.57 9.85
CA ALA A 358 1.52 43.21 10.39
C ALA A 358 2.52 43.08 11.55
N ALA A 359 3.76 43.57 11.35
CA ALA A 359 4.79 43.57 12.40
C ALA A 359 4.36 44.39 13.63
N THR A 360 3.73 45.54 13.40
CA THR A 360 3.23 46.42 14.45
C THR A 360 2.11 45.75 15.23
N TRP A 361 1.19 45.08 14.53
CA TRP A 361 0.04 44.38 15.10
C TRP A 361 0.49 43.18 15.95
N ASN A 362 1.41 42.35 15.44
CA ASN A 362 1.95 41.21 16.19
C ASN A 362 2.69 41.64 17.47
N ALA A 363 3.42 42.76 17.42
CA ALA A 363 4.10 43.29 18.60
C ALA A 363 3.12 43.67 19.73
N THR A 364 1.85 43.96 19.40
CA THR A 364 0.78 44.24 20.37
C THR A 364 -0.11 43.03 20.69
N HIS A 365 -0.01 41.96 19.91
CA HIS A 365 -0.78 40.72 20.05
C HIS A 365 0.16 39.50 20.04
N PRO A 366 1.05 39.37 21.05
CA PRO A 366 1.91 38.20 21.14
C PRO A 366 1.06 36.95 21.38
N ASP A 367 1.44 35.88 20.71
CA ASP A 367 0.82 34.59 20.95
C ASP A 367 1.22 34.03 22.32
N THR A 368 0.21 33.57 23.06
CA THR A 368 0.34 33.00 24.40
C THR A 368 -0.67 31.86 24.63
N SER A 369 -1.36 31.44 23.57
CA SER A 369 -2.38 30.41 23.61
C SER A 369 -1.87 29.18 22.87
N PRO A 370 -2.23 27.96 23.31
CA PRO A 370 -2.00 26.77 22.49
C PRO A 370 -3.02 26.70 21.32
N PRO A 371 -2.79 25.81 20.33
CA PRO A 371 -3.69 25.64 19.19
C PRO A 371 -5.15 25.38 19.57
N GLU A 372 -6.06 25.92 18.75
CA GLU A 372 -7.49 25.66 18.83
C GLU A 372 -7.92 24.63 17.79
N TRP A 373 -8.63 23.59 18.22
CA TRP A 373 -9.26 22.63 17.32
C TRP A 373 -10.37 23.29 16.49
N ASP A 374 -10.48 22.88 15.23
CA ASP A 374 -11.51 23.32 14.28
C ASP A 374 -12.21 22.11 13.65
N SER A 375 -12.94 22.32 12.56
CA SER A 375 -13.70 21.27 11.88
C SER A 375 -13.71 21.42 10.37
N THR A 376 -13.29 20.39 9.64
CA THR A 376 -13.39 20.37 8.16
C THR A 376 -14.81 20.10 7.66
N LEU A 377 -15.75 19.76 8.54
CA LEU A 377 -17.09 19.25 8.18
C LEU A 377 -18.08 20.32 7.70
N ALA A 378 -17.74 21.60 7.74
CA ALA A 378 -18.63 22.60 7.14
C ALA A 378 -18.70 22.38 5.62
N TYR A 379 -19.89 22.49 5.04
CA TYR A 379 -20.12 22.39 3.59
C TYR A 379 -20.53 23.75 3.08
N GLY A 380 -19.91 24.30 2.04
CA GLY A 380 -20.23 25.67 1.66
C GLY A 380 -21.66 25.94 1.20
N GLY A 381 -22.07 27.21 1.32
CA GLY A 381 -23.41 27.71 0.95
C GLY A 381 -23.65 27.90 -0.56
N ASP A 382 -22.64 27.72 -1.41
CA ASP A 382 -22.73 28.00 -2.86
C ASP A 382 -23.71 27.11 -3.64
N TYR A 383 -24.24 26.04 -3.03
CA TYR A 383 -25.30 25.23 -3.65
C TYR A 383 -26.73 25.66 -3.24
N ASP A 384 -26.88 26.38 -2.13
CA ASP A 384 -28.16 26.89 -1.63
C ASP A 384 -27.93 27.88 -0.46
N PRO A 385 -28.15 29.20 -0.64
CA PRO A 385 -28.00 30.21 0.41
C PRO A 385 -28.97 30.05 1.61
N GLY A 386 -29.80 29.00 1.62
CA GLY A 386 -30.62 28.56 2.75
C GLY A 386 -30.12 27.31 3.50
N THR A 387 -29.00 26.69 3.12
CA THR A 387 -28.55 25.36 3.62
C THR A 387 -27.19 25.44 4.35
N PRO A 388 -26.88 24.58 5.34
CA PRO A 388 -25.76 24.76 6.28
C PRO A 388 -24.37 24.75 5.64
N GLY A 389 -23.83 25.96 5.48
CA GLY A 389 -22.44 26.28 5.13
C GLY A 389 -21.93 27.61 5.65
N ASP A 390 -22.85 28.52 5.91
CA ASP A 390 -22.61 29.76 6.63
C ASP A 390 -22.56 29.58 8.15
N GLN A 391 -22.53 28.35 8.66
CA GLN A 391 -22.60 28.07 10.10
C GLN A 391 -21.35 27.31 10.57
N PRO A 392 -20.74 27.72 11.68
CA PRO A 392 -19.58 27.03 12.24
C PRO A 392 -19.93 25.58 12.55
N ALA A 393 -19.20 24.65 11.96
CA ALA A 393 -19.23 23.26 12.41
C ALA A 393 -18.64 23.19 13.83
N PRO A 394 -19.18 22.36 14.74
CA PRO A 394 -18.57 22.17 16.05
C PRO A 394 -17.12 21.69 15.92
N PRO A 395 -16.17 22.27 16.66
CA PRO A 395 -14.80 21.80 16.69
C PRO A 395 -14.69 20.31 17.00
N ARG A 396 -13.83 19.61 16.26
CA ARG A 396 -13.60 18.18 16.44
C ARG A 396 -12.30 17.96 17.21
N VAL A 397 -12.42 18.00 18.53
CA VAL A 397 -11.30 18.05 19.46
C VAL A 397 -10.63 16.68 19.63
N GLY A 398 -9.32 16.62 19.35
CA GLY A 398 -8.47 15.47 19.65
C GLY A 398 -8.72 14.28 18.72
N ILE A 399 -8.51 13.07 19.27
CA ILE A 399 -8.69 11.82 18.53
C ILE A 399 -10.17 11.55 18.22
N LEU A 400 -10.45 11.12 16.98
CA LEU A 400 -11.81 10.85 16.49
C LEU A 400 -12.06 9.37 16.20
N GLN A 401 -11.04 8.64 15.75
CA GLN A 401 -11.17 7.23 15.40
C GLN A 401 -9.87 6.47 15.68
N VAL A 402 -10.02 5.19 16.00
CA VAL A 402 -8.94 4.20 16.06
C VAL A 402 -9.35 2.98 15.24
N VAL A 403 -8.45 2.48 14.39
CA VAL A 403 -8.66 1.29 13.56
C VAL A 403 -7.54 0.29 13.90
N PRO A 404 -7.84 -0.80 14.63
CA PRO A 404 -6.83 -1.80 14.98
C PRO A 404 -6.38 -2.61 13.76
N GLY A 405 -5.09 -2.89 13.69
CA GLY A 405 -4.48 -3.80 12.71
C GLY A 405 -3.56 -4.82 13.40
N ASP A 406 -2.71 -5.48 12.62
CA ASP A 406 -1.73 -6.44 13.13
C ASP A 406 -0.48 -5.74 13.66
N GLY A 407 -0.30 -5.77 14.98
CA GLY A 407 0.79 -5.10 15.67
C GLY A 407 0.76 -3.57 15.52
N ASN A 408 -0.37 -3.01 15.10
CA ASN A 408 -0.53 -1.58 14.83
C ASN A 408 -1.96 -1.07 15.08
N VAL A 409 -2.11 0.25 15.19
CA VAL A 409 -3.41 0.97 15.20
C VAL A 409 -3.28 2.22 14.35
N ILE A 410 -4.22 2.44 13.43
CA ILE A 410 -4.38 3.72 12.75
C ILE A 410 -5.19 4.64 13.67
N VAL A 411 -4.66 5.81 13.99
CA VAL A 411 -5.35 6.86 14.74
C VAL A 411 -5.74 7.98 13.79
N ARG A 412 -6.94 8.54 13.95
CA ARG A 412 -7.46 9.60 13.07
C ARG A 412 -8.01 10.79 13.86
N TRP A 413 -7.79 11.99 13.34
CA TRP A 413 -8.21 13.24 13.95
C TRP A 413 -8.50 14.30 12.88
N ASP A 414 -8.99 15.47 13.29
CA ASP A 414 -9.28 16.56 12.38
C ASP A 414 -8.16 17.61 12.31
N VAL A 415 -8.51 18.90 12.25
CA VAL A 415 -7.59 20.02 12.06
C VAL A 415 -7.60 20.93 13.28
N ALA A 416 -6.48 21.60 13.53
CA ALA A 416 -6.31 22.63 14.54
C ALA A 416 -5.61 23.83 13.89
N ARG A 417 -5.83 25.02 14.43
CA ARG A 417 -5.28 26.28 13.92
C ARG A 417 -4.72 27.09 15.06
N ASP A 418 -3.74 27.91 14.77
CA ASP A 418 -3.05 28.72 15.76
C ASP A 418 -2.44 29.98 15.13
N GLN A 419 -2.18 31.01 15.92
CA GLN A 419 -1.52 32.23 15.46
C GLN A 419 -0.07 31.96 15.01
N THR A 420 0.60 31.01 15.66
CA THR A 420 2.00 30.66 15.39
C THR A 420 2.12 29.26 14.79
N GLY A 421 2.08 29.20 13.46
CA GLY A 421 2.36 27.98 12.73
C GLY A 421 3.85 27.55 12.73
N PRO A 422 4.15 26.33 12.26
CA PRO A 422 3.16 25.31 11.86
C PRO A 422 2.49 24.66 13.08
N VAL A 423 1.25 24.18 12.89
CA VAL A 423 0.59 23.34 13.90
C VAL A 423 1.07 21.90 13.73
N ALA A 424 1.59 21.31 14.79
CA ALA A 424 2.05 19.94 14.84
C ALA A 424 1.14 19.06 15.70
N TYR A 425 1.08 17.77 15.41
CA TYR A 425 0.25 16.81 16.16
C TYR A 425 1.12 15.83 16.94
N ASN A 426 0.75 15.61 18.19
CA ASN A 426 1.39 14.66 19.11
C ASN A 426 0.42 13.52 19.40
N ILE A 427 0.87 12.27 19.24
CA ILE A 427 0.09 11.08 19.61
C ILE A 427 0.59 10.54 20.93
N TYR A 428 -0.35 10.30 21.86
CA TYR A 428 -0.07 9.66 23.13
C TYR A 428 -0.70 8.28 23.16
N TYR A 429 0.02 7.28 23.67
CA TYR A 429 -0.57 5.96 23.90
C TYR A 429 0.01 5.23 25.12
N THR A 430 -0.77 4.31 25.66
CA THR A 430 -0.38 3.45 26.80
C THR A 430 -1.15 2.14 26.80
N ASP A 431 -0.55 1.08 27.35
CA ASP A 431 -1.21 -0.21 27.62
C ASP A 431 -1.96 -0.22 28.96
N GLN A 432 -1.91 0.89 29.71
CA GLN A 432 -2.64 1.03 30.96
C GLN A 432 -4.14 1.27 30.71
N PRO A 433 -5.02 0.86 31.63
CA PRO A 433 -6.48 1.04 31.49
C PRO A 433 -6.92 2.49 31.29
N THR A 434 -6.12 3.46 31.73
CA THR A 434 -6.36 4.90 31.59
C THR A 434 -5.08 5.61 31.14
N LEU A 435 -5.22 6.57 30.23
CA LEU A 435 -4.11 7.38 29.74
C LEU A 435 -3.78 8.52 30.71
N ASP A 436 -2.54 8.54 31.20
CA ASP A 436 -1.93 9.69 31.90
C ASP A 436 -0.83 10.29 31.01
N PHE A 437 -1.05 11.52 30.54
CA PHE A 437 -0.14 12.23 29.64
C PHE A 437 1.28 12.42 30.21
N ASN A 438 1.49 12.31 31.52
CA ASN A 438 2.83 12.41 32.12
C ASN A 438 3.66 11.12 32.01
N THR A 439 3.00 9.99 31.74
CA THR A 439 3.63 8.65 31.72
C THR A 439 3.39 7.87 30.43
N ALA A 440 2.41 8.28 29.63
CA ALA A 440 2.15 7.72 28.31
C ALA A 440 3.35 7.94 27.37
N VAL A 441 3.46 7.08 26.37
CA VAL A 441 4.43 7.27 25.28
C VAL A 441 3.95 8.42 24.40
N LYS A 442 4.80 9.43 24.18
CA LYS A 442 4.55 10.56 23.27
C LYS A 442 5.30 10.34 21.95
N LEU A 443 4.57 10.25 20.84
CA LEU A 443 5.08 10.42 19.49
C LEU A 443 4.87 11.89 19.12
N ALA A 444 5.96 12.66 19.10
CA ALA A 444 5.89 14.10 18.91
C ALA A 444 5.93 14.50 17.42
N ALA A 445 5.17 15.54 17.06
CA ALA A 445 5.13 16.14 15.73
C ALA A 445 5.07 15.11 14.60
N VAL A 446 4.07 14.22 14.67
CA VAL A 446 3.88 13.19 13.64
C VAL A 446 3.49 13.83 12.32
N ALA A 447 3.92 13.23 11.21
CA ALA A 447 3.52 13.64 9.88
C ALA A 447 2.24 12.87 9.48
N PRO A 448 1.05 13.50 9.48
CA PRO A 448 -0.18 12.82 9.12
C PRO A 448 -0.26 12.53 7.61
N SER A 449 -0.90 11.41 7.26
CA SER A 449 -1.37 11.12 5.90
C SER A 449 -2.85 11.44 5.75
N VAL A 450 -3.32 11.49 4.50
CA VAL A 450 -4.73 11.73 4.16
C VAL A 450 -5.49 10.40 4.22
N PRO A 451 -6.54 10.27 5.04
CA PRO A 451 -7.38 9.08 5.01
C PRO A 451 -8.05 8.91 3.65
N VAL A 452 -8.09 7.68 3.13
CA VAL A 452 -8.69 7.38 1.82
C VAL A 452 -10.13 7.88 1.75
N GLU A 453 -10.93 7.65 2.80
CA GLU A 453 -12.33 8.06 2.79
C GLU A 453 -12.53 9.58 2.76
N TYR A 454 -11.58 10.36 3.30
CA TYR A 454 -11.60 11.82 3.23
C TYR A 454 -11.30 12.28 1.81
N ALA A 455 -10.32 11.66 1.15
CA ALA A 455 -9.95 11.98 -0.22
C ALA A 455 -11.03 11.60 -1.24
N THR A 456 -11.71 10.46 -1.05
CA THR A 456 -12.68 9.96 -2.03
C THR A 456 -14.11 10.41 -1.79
N SER A 457 -14.52 10.57 -0.52
CA SER A 457 -15.92 10.88 -0.17
C SER A 457 -16.13 12.33 0.24
N GLY A 458 -15.04 13.09 0.43
CA GLY A 458 -15.09 14.44 0.96
C GLY A 458 -15.03 14.51 2.48
N ALA A 459 -15.01 15.74 3.00
CA ALA A 459 -15.09 16.05 4.41
C ALA A 459 -16.53 15.91 4.90
N ILE A 460 -16.97 14.67 5.10
CA ILE A 460 -18.34 14.32 5.50
C ILE A 460 -18.41 13.69 6.90
N PRO A 461 -19.56 13.70 7.60
CA PRO A 461 -19.69 13.06 8.90
C PRO A 461 -19.16 11.62 8.90
N GLY A 462 -18.23 11.32 9.80
CA GLY A 462 -17.57 10.01 9.89
C GLY A 462 -16.17 9.95 9.24
N THR A 463 -15.79 10.93 8.43
CA THR A 463 -14.43 11.06 7.86
C THR A 463 -13.53 11.92 8.74
N SER A 464 -12.21 11.78 8.62
CA SER A 464 -11.22 12.58 9.36
C SER A 464 -10.21 13.18 8.38
N ALA A 465 -9.67 14.36 8.65
CA ALA A 465 -8.72 15.00 7.72
C ALA A 465 -7.30 14.39 7.79
N SER A 466 -6.96 13.78 8.92
CA SER A 466 -5.61 13.32 9.25
C SER A 466 -5.62 11.91 9.83
N GLU A 467 -4.63 11.09 9.44
CA GLU A 467 -4.34 9.81 10.09
C GLU A 467 -2.85 9.53 10.28
N TYR A 468 -2.55 8.61 11.19
CA TYR A 468 -1.21 8.08 11.42
C TYR A 468 -1.27 6.65 11.95
N THR A 469 -0.35 5.80 11.51
CA THR A 469 -0.26 4.41 11.97
C THR A 469 0.75 4.26 13.10
N VAL A 470 0.28 3.91 14.29
CA VAL A 470 1.13 3.54 15.43
C VAL A 470 1.49 2.06 15.32
N THR A 471 2.76 1.75 15.11
CA THR A 471 3.27 0.38 14.91
C THR A 471 4.03 -0.16 16.13
N GLY A 472 4.32 -1.45 16.15
CA GLY A 472 5.14 -2.09 17.19
C GLY A 472 4.35 -2.35 18.48
N LEU A 473 3.02 -2.44 18.36
CA LEU A 473 2.11 -2.76 19.44
C LEU A 473 1.95 -4.29 19.57
N SER A 474 1.60 -4.76 20.76
CA SER A 474 1.35 -6.19 20.99
C SER A 474 -0.10 -6.54 20.69
N ASN A 475 -0.32 -7.55 19.85
CA ASN A 475 -1.67 -8.07 19.60
C ASN A 475 -2.33 -8.61 20.88
N GLY A 476 -3.65 -8.48 20.97
CA GLY A 476 -4.45 -8.86 22.14
C GLY A 476 -4.30 -7.91 23.35
N THR A 477 -3.41 -6.92 23.29
CA THR A 477 -3.26 -5.88 24.33
C THR A 477 -4.09 -4.66 23.97
N THR A 478 -5.01 -4.24 24.85
CA THR A 478 -5.75 -2.98 24.66
C THR A 478 -4.86 -1.80 24.98
N TYR A 479 -4.77 -0.85 24.05
CA TYR A 479 -4.09 0.43 24.21
C TYR A 479 -5.10 1.57 24.24
N GLN A 480 -4.82 2.59 25.04
CA GLN A 480 -5.51 3.89 25.03
C GLN A 480 -4.71 4.88 24.18
N PHE A 481 -5.38 5.64 23.32
CA PHE A 481 -4.77 6.64 22.44
C PHE A 481 -5.38 8.03 22.64
N ALA A 482 -4.57 9.08 22.50
CA ALA A 482 -5.01 10.48 22.42
C ALA A 482 -4.17 11.25 21.41
N VAL A 483 -4.74 12.33 20.85
CA VAL A 483 -4.04 13.27 19.96
C VAL A 483 -4.11 14.66 20.56
N ARG A 484 -2.98 15.38 20.55
CA ARG A 484 -2.89 16.80 20.91
C ARG A 484 -2.24 17.65 19.84
N ALA A 485 -2.66 18.91 19.73
CA ALA A 485 -2.05 19.90 18.86
C ALA A 485 -1.02 20.76 19.62
N GLU A 486 0.08 21.13 18.96
CA GLU A 486 1.17 21.95 19.48
C GLU A 486 1.58 22.99 18.43
N ASP A 487 1.78 24.24 18.84
CA ASP A 487 2.16 25.33 17.94
C ASP A 487 3.68 25.44 17.72
N GLY A 488 4.10 26.39 16.88
CA GLY A 488 5.51 26.69 16.63
C GLY A 488 6.30 27.27 17.83
N LEU A 489 5.61 27.61 18.94
CA LEU A 489 6.20 28.07 20.20
C LEU A 489 6.26 26.96 21.26
N ALA A 490 5.91 25.71 20.88
CA ALA A 490 5.82 24.55 21.76
C ALA A 490 4.75 24.68 22.87
N GLN A 491 3.67 25.42 22.60
CA GLN A 491 2.47 25.45 23.43
C GLN A 491 1.54 24.33 22.95
N GLU A 492 1.35 23.32 23.79
CA GLU A 492 0.50 22.16 23.50
C GLU A 492 -0.86 22.32 24.21
N GLU A 493 -1.96 22.05 23.50
CA GLU A 493 -3.28 22.10 24.12
C GLU A 493 -3.53 20.90 25.07
N THR A 494 -4.56 21.00 25.92
CA THR A 494 -4.72 20.10 27.08
C THR A 494 -5.95 19.20 27.05
N ASN A 495 -6.51 18.90 25.88
CA ASN A 495 -7.64 17.99 25.77
C ASN A 495 -7.31 16.59 26.36
N THR A 496 -8.34 15.85 26.73
CA THR A 496 -8.22 14.52 27.35
C THR A 496 -9.06 13.48 26.62
N VAL A 497 -9.36 13.69 25.34
CA VAL A 497 -10.15 12.76 24.54
C VAL A 497 -9.30 11.52 24.29
N THR A 498 -9.84 10.35 24.63
CA THR A 498 -9.15 9.06 24.51
C THR A 498 -10.05 8.03 23.84
N LEU A 499 -9.46 7.18 23.00
CA LEU A 499 -10.11 6.02 22.42
C LEU A 499 -9.24 4.77 22.65
N ALA A 500 -9.91 3.64 22.86
CA ALA A 500 -9.25 2.36 23.09
C ALA A 500 -9.25 1.52 21.80
N ALA A 501 -8.14 0.86 21.50
CA ALA A 501 -8.06 -0.16 20.45
C ALA A 501 -7.18 -1.34 20.90
N THR A 502 -7.54 -2.53 20.45
CA THR A 502 -6.75 -3.74 20.66
C THR A 502 -6.27 -4.22 19.29
N PRO A 503 -4.97 -4.05 18.95
CA PRO A 503 -4.38 -4.70 17.78
C PRO A 503 -4.68 -6.19 17.82
N GLN A 504 -4.99 -6.76 16.66
CA GLN A 504 -5.25 -8.18 16.51
C GLN A 504 -4.38 -8.70 15.38
N GLY A 505 -3.75 -9.84 15.61
CA GLY A 505 -3.06 -10.54 14.53
C GLY A 505 -4.06 -10.96 13.48
N ILE A 506 -3.58 -11.19 12.26
CA ILE A 506 -4.41 -11.85 11.25
C ILE A 506 -4.60 -13.29 11.68
N ALA A 507 -5.85 -13.78 11.63
CA ALA A 507 -6.14 -15.18 11.95
C ALA A 507 -5.39 -16.10 10.98
N SER A 508 -4.80 -17.17 11.52
CA SER A 508 -3.99 -18.13 10.78
C SER A 508 -4.07 -19.46 11.51
N ASP A 509 -4.46 -20.53 10.82
CA ASP A 509 -4.70 -21.83 11.45
C ASP A 509 -4.40 -23.01 10.51
N PHE A 510 -3.27 -23.70 10.73
CA PHE A 510 -2.87 -24.85 9.90
C PHE A 510 -3.58 -26.11 10.36
N ARG A 511 -4.50 -26.64 9.55
CA ARG A 511 -5.23 -27.89 9.79
C ARG A 511 -5.61 -28.56 8.49
N SER A 512 -5.47 -29.87 8.43
CA SER A 512 -6.11 -30.70 7.40
C SER A 512 -7.49 -31.11 7.90
N ILE A 513 -8.50 -30.84 7.09
CA ILE A 513 -9.92 -31.09 7.39
C ILE A 513 -10.47 -32.09 6.37
N ALA A 514 -11.14 -33.13 6.85
CA ALA A 514 -11.88 -34.06 6.01
C ALA A 514 -13.26 -33.47 5.73
N ILE A 515 -13.68 -33.40 4.47
CA ILE A 515 -15.03 -32.90 4.10
C ILE A 515 -15.99 -34.08 4.07
N ASP A 516 -16.39 -34.55 5.25
CA ASP A 516 -17.17 -35.78 5.45
C ASP A 516 -18.46 -35.57 6.29
N GLY A 517 -18.67 -34.38 6.84
CA GLY A 517 -19.79 -34.00 7.68
C GLY A 517 -19.55 -34.21 9.18
N SER A 518 -18.36 -34.67 9.58
CA SER A 518 -17.95 -34.86 10.97
C SER A 518 -17.01 -33.74 11.42
N PHE A 519 -17.52 -32.80 12.21
CA PHE A 519 -16.79 -31.60 12.66
C PHE A 519 -15.76 -31.84 13.80
N ALA A 520 -15.24 -33.06 13.95
CA ALA A 520 -14.34 -33.40 15.05
C ALA A 520 -12.93 -32.79 14.87
N ASP A 521 -12.48 -32.66 13.62
CA ASP A 521 -11.21 -32.06 13.20
C ASP A 521 -11.20 -30.51 13.31
N TRP A 522 -12.38 -29.89 13.33
CA TRP A 522 -12.56 -28.47 13.67
C TRP A 522 -12.41 -28.13 15.16
N SER A 523 -12.20 -29.14 16.02
CA SER A 523 -12.08 -28.92 17.46
C SER A 523 -10.94 -27.94 17.81
N GLY A 524 -11.29 -26.83 18.46
CA GLY A 524 -10.35 -25.79 18.87
C GLY A 524 -10.03 -24.74 17.80
N ALA A 525 -10.62 -24.83 16.61
CA ALA A 525 -10.57 -23.74 15.63
C ALA A 525 -11.28 -22.49 16.17
N ALA A 526 -10.74 -21.31 15.86
CA ALA A 526 -11.31 -20.04 16.29
C ALA A 526 -12.51 -19.65 15.41
N VAL A 527 -13.57 -19.15 16.05
CA VAL A 527 -14.66 -18.44 15.36
C VAL A 527 -14.14 -17.07 14.96
N LEU A 528 -14.10 -16.80 13.66
CA LEU A 528 -13.56 -15.56 13.09
C LEU A 528 -14.64 -14.53 12.77
N ASP A 529 -15.89 -14.97 12.63
CA ASP A 529 -17.06 -14.10 12.53
C ASP A 529 -18.24 -14.67 13.31
N SER A 530 -19.07 -13.78 13.85
CA SER A 530 -20.30 -14.12 14.56
C SER A 530 -21.40 -13.14 14.15
N ASP A 531 -22.31 -13.62 13.33
CA ASP A 531 -23.43 -12.87 12.78
C ASP A 531 -24.64 -12.99 13.72
N PRO A 532 -25.36 -11.89 14.04
CA PRO A 532 -26.63 -11.95 14.74
C PRO A 532 -27.68 -12.81 14.01
N ALA A 533 -28.85 -13.00 14.62
CA ALA A 533 -29.93 -13.78 14.02
C ALA A 533 -30.96 -12.87 13.35
N GLU A 534 -31.30 -13.17 12.10
CA GLU A 534 -32.18 -12.39 11.24
C GLU A 534 -33.42 -13.21 10.81
N ALA A 535 -34.29 -12.61 9.98
CA ALA A 535 -35.45 -13.29 9.40
C ALA A 535 -35.15 -13.90 8.01
N THR A 536 -33.91 -13.85 7.56
CA THR A 536 -33.38 -14.40 6.32
C THR A 536 -33.25 -15.92 6.39
N VAL A 537 -33.24 -16.61 5.24
CA VAL A 537 -33.05 -18.07 5.16
C VAL A 537 -32.28 -18.39 3.87
N PRO A 538 -31.10 -19.03 3.91
CA PRO A 538 -30.25 -19.29 5.08
C PRO A 538 -29.91 -18.01 5.89
N ASP A 539 -29.53 -18.21 7.14
CA ASP A 539 -29.16 -17.18 8.12
C ASP A 539 -27.83 -17.59 8.75
N PHE A 540 -26.71 -17.01 8.31
CA PHE A 540 -25.37 -17.35 8.79
C PHE A 540 -25.22 -17.02 10.27
N ALA A 541 -24.40 -17.77 11.00
CA ALA A 541 -24.24 -17.58 12.45
C ALA A 541 -22.77 -17.46 12.85
N GLU A 542 -21.97 -18.50 12.68
CA GLU A 542 -20.54 -18.47 12.99
C GLU A 542 -19.73 -18.95 11.80
N VAL A 543 -18.55 -18.35 11.59
CA VAL A 543 -17.61 -18.77 10.55
C VAL A 543 -16.24 -19.06 11.16
N SER A 544 -15.62 -20.17 10.77
CA SER A 544 -14.24 -20.55 11.11
C SER A 544 -13.47 -20.87 9.83
N VAL A 545 -12.17 -20.56 9.82
CA VAL A 545 -11.31 -20.73 8.62
C VAL A 545 -10.02 -21.41 9.03
N ALA A 546 -9.60 -22.40 8.24
CA ALA A 546 -8.34 -23.10 8.39
C ALA A 546 -7.74 -23.37 6.99
N ASN A 547 -6.47 -23.74 6.93
CA ASN A 547 -5.87 -24.22 5.69
C ASN A 547 -4.86 -25.34 5.98
N ASP A 548 -4.62 -26.19 5.00
CA ASP A 548 -3.40 -26.99 4.96
C ASP A 548 -2.53 -26.54 3.79
N ALA A 549 -1.60 -27.38 3.33
CA ALA A 549 -0.72 -27.03 2.23
C ALA A 549 -1.45 -26.90 0.88
N ASP A 550 -2.57 -27.60 0.70
CA ASP A 550 -3.23 -27.78 -0.59
C ASP A 550 -4.61 -27.11 -0.65
N TYR A 551 -5.31 -26.99 0.49
CA TYR A 551 -6.68 -26.51 0.57
C TYR A 551 -6.89 -25.36 1.57
N LEU A 552 -7.85 -24.49 1.24
CA LEU A 552 -8.52 -23.58 2.16
C LEU A 552 -9.81 -24.26 2.62
N TYR A 553 -10.07 -24.22 3.93
CA TYR A 553 -11.24 -24.79 4.57
C TYR A 553 -12.09 -23.72 5.24
N VAL A 554 -13.41 -23.82 5.09
CA VAL A 554 -14.36 -22.94 5.79
C VAL A 554 -15.40 -23.81 6.48
N ARG A 555 -15.63 -23.55 7.76
CA ARG A 555 -16.78 -24.08 8.51
C ARG A 555 -17.73 -22.93 8.79
N PHE A 556 -19.02 -23.15 8.59
CA PHE A 556 -20.03 -22.19 9.00
C PHE A 556 -21.26 -22.87 9.60
N THR A 557 -21.91 -22.18 10.53
CA THR A 557 -23.20 -22.57 11.11
C THR A 557 -24.30 -21.62 10.65
N LEU A 558 -25.54 -22.09 10.75
CA LEU A 558 -26.75 -21.30 10.49
C LEU A 558 -27.62 -21.21 11.75
N HIS A 559 -28.29 -20.08 11.97
CA HIS A 559 -29.26 -19.94 13.07
C HIS A 559 -30.48 -20.84 12.90
N SER A 560 -30.79 -21.25 11.67
CA SER A 560 -31.85 -22.19 11.36
C SER A 560 -31.54 -23.11 10.17
N ALA A 561 -32.16 -24.28 10.18
CA ALA A 561 -31.99 -25.33 9.18
C ALA A 561 -32.32 -24.86 7.75
N ALA A 562 -31.32 -24.75 6.88
CA ALA A 562 -31.47 -24.34 5.48
C ALA A 562 -30.37 -24.91 4.57
N GLY A 563 -30.69 -25.14 3.29
CA GLY A 563 -29.69 -25.59 2.30
C GLY A 563 -28.77 -24.44 1.91
N ALA A 564 -27.46 -24.61 2.07
CA ALA A 564 -26.43 -23.67 1.61
C ALA A 564 -25.70 -24.25 0.39
N PHE A 565 -25.35 -23.41 -0.59
CA PHE A 565 -24.66 -23.80 -1.83
C PHE A 565 -25.34 -24.89 -2.67
N VAL A 566 -26.66 -25.06 -2.48
CA VAL A 566 -27.49 -26.01 -3.25
C VAL A 566 -27.93 -25.45 -4.61
N ASP A 567 -27.81 -24.14 -4.79
CA ASP A 567 -28.12 -23.40 -6.02
C ASP A 567 -27.25 -22.13 -6.12
N PHE A 568 -27.62 -21.20 -7.01
CA PHE A 568 -26.90 -19.96 -7.28
C PHE A 568 -27.11 -18.85 -6.23
N ASN A 569 -27.84 -19.11 -5.14
CA ASN A 569 -28.16 -18.08 -4.16
C ASN A 569 -27.13 -17.93 -3.05
N SER A 570 -26.26 -18.92 -2.82
CA SER A 570 -25.14 -18.81 -1.86
C SER A 570 -23.85 -18.51 -2.58
N HIS A 571 -23.09 -17.54 -2.04
CA HIS A 571 -21.81 -17.12 -2.56
C HIS A 571 -20.75 -17.16 -1.46
N LEU A 572 -19.56 -17.63 -1.81
CA LEU A 572 -18.32 -17.36 -1.08
C LEU A 572 -17.52 -16.39 -1.94
N PHE A 573 -17.35 -15.16 -1.46
CA PHE A 573 -16.49 -14.16 -2.09
C PHE A 573 -15.13 -14.16 -1.42
N ILE A 574 -14.07 -14.05 -2.22
CA ILE A 574 -12.69 -14.04 -1.75
C ILE A 574 -11.94 -12.89 -2.42
N ASP A 575 -11.42 -12.01 -1.56
CA ASP A 575 -10.43 -10.98 -1.84
C ASP A 575 -9.06 -11.66 -1.74
N THR A 576 -8.40 -11.88 -2.87
CA THR A 576 -7.18 -12.69 -2.96
C THR A 576 -5.89 -11.88 -2.83
N ASP A 577 -5.98 -10.56 -2.92
CA ASP A 577 -4.84 -9.64 -2.84
C ASP A 577 -4.84 -8.77 -1.57
N ASP A 578 -5.83 -8.96 -0.71
CA ASP A 578 -6.03 -8.22 0.53
C ASP A 578 -6.19 -6.70 0.27
N ASN A 579 -6.81 -6.33 -0.86
CA ASN A 579 -7.19 -4.97 -1.20
C ASN A 579 -8.70 -4.84 -1.50
N PRO A 580 -9.50 -4.25 -0.58
CA PRO A 580 -10.95 -4.20 -0.75
C PRO A 580 -11.41 -3.20 -1.83
N ALA A 581 -10.48 -2.44 -2.43
CA ALA A 581 -10.76 -1.48 -3.49
C ALA A 581 -10.61 -2.08 -4.91
N THR A 582 -10.11 -3.30 -5.04
CA THR A 582 -9.97 -4.04 -6.31
C THR A 582 -11.06 -5.12 -6.43
N GLY A 583 -11.22 -5.68 -7.63
CA GLY A 583 -12.22 -6.73 -7.85
C GLY A 583 -13.68 -6.26 -7.83
N PHE A 584 -14.59 -7.22 -7.81
CA PHE A 584 -16.04 -6.99 -7.77
C PHE A 584 -16.50 -6.64 -6.36
N THR A 585 -17.37 -5.64 -6.22
CA THR A 585 -17.96 -5.28 -4.92
C THR A 585 -19.35 -5.90 -4.73
N PRO A 586 -19.52 -6.90 -3.83
CA PRO A 586 -20.84 -7.41 -3.47
C PRO A 586 -21.73 -6.29 -2.93
N GLY A 587 -22.98 -6.27 -3.37
CA GLY A 587 -23.92 -5.19 -3.01
C GLY A 587 -24.09 -5.05 -1.49
N GLY A 588 -23.97 -3.83 -0.99
CA GLY A 588 -24.11 -3.52 0.45
C GLY A 588 -22.84 -3.74 1.27
N THR A 589 -21.70 -4.05 0.64
CA THR A 589 -20.43 -4.29 1.32
C THR A 589 -19.34 -3.29 0.89
N THR A 590 -18.23 -3.25 1.62
CA THR A 590 -16.99 -2.56 1.24
C THR A 590 -15.90 -3.58 0.88
N PHE A 591 -16.27 -4.66 0.21
CA PHE A 591 -15.41 -5.80 -0.10
C PHE A 591 -15.02 -5.77 -1.58
N GLY A 592 -13.81 -6.23 -1.89
CA GLY A 592 -13.27 -6.35 -3.24
C GLY A 592 -12.97 -7.81 -3.56
N SER A 593 -13.76 -8.44 -4.43
CA SER A 593 -13.67 -9.88 -4.71
C SER A 593 -12.98 -10.17 -6.04
N GLU A 594 -11.97 -11.04 -6.02
CA GLU A 594 -11.34 -11.58 -7.23
C GLU A 594 -11.82 -13.00 -7.56
N LEU A 595 -12.32 -13.74 -6.58
CA LEU A 595 -12.88 -15.08 -6.73
C LEU A 595 -14.25 -15.18 -6.08
N MET A 596 -15.23 -15.65 -6.84
CA MET A 596 -16.53 -16.07 -6.31
C MET A 596 -16.74 -17.57 -6.50
N ILE A 597 -17.18 -18.27 -5.44
CA ILE A 597 -17.76 -19.62 -5.57
C ILE A 597 -19.29 -19.53 -5.54
N GLU A 598 -19.92 -20.12 -6.56
CA GLU A 598 -21.37 -20.26 -6.68
C GLU A 598 -21.68 -21.63 -7.29
N GLY A 599 -22.60 -22.40 -6.68
CA GLY A 599 -23.04 -23.70 -7.21
C GLY A 599 -21.88 -24.68 -7.52
N ALA A 600 -20.89 -24.75 -6.63
CA ALA A 600 -19.66 -25.53 -6.78
C ALA A 600 -18.72 -25.12 -7.94
N SER A 601 -18.94 -23.96 -8.55
CA SER A 601 -18.11 -23.42 -9.63
C SER A 601 -17.41 -22.14 -9.19
N GLY A 602 -16.19 -21.91 -9.67
CA GLY A 602 -15.43 -20.68 -9.42
C GLY A 602 -15.48 -19.71 -10.60
N TYR A 603 -15.59 -18.41 -10.29
CA TYR A 603 -15.69 -17.32 -11.25
C TYR A 603 -14.65 -16.24 -10.98
N ASP A 604 -14.02 -15.75 -12.05
CA ASP A 604 -13.06 -14.63 -12.03
C ASP A 604 -13.82 -13.32 -11.86
N GLN A 605 -13.38 -12.48 -10.93
CA GLN A 605 -13.96 -11.17 -10.64
C GLN A 605 -12.90 -10.04 -10.58
N ARG A 606 -11.66 -10.32 -10.99
CA ARG A 606 -10.51 -9.39 -10.88
C ARG A 606 -10.72 -8.06 -11.62
N ALA A 607 -11.52 -8.04 -12.69
CA ALA A 607 -11.76 -6.83 -13.47
C ALA A 607 -12.97 -6.01 -12.98
N GLY A 608 -13.53 -6.37 -11.82
CA GLY A 608 -14.68 -5.69 -11.21
C GLY A 608 -16.04 -6.12 -11.75
N GLY A 609 -16.07 -7.09 -12.68
CA GLY A 609 -17.32 -7.69 -13.16
C GLY A 609 -17.82 -8.80 -12.23
N PHE A 610 -19.14 -9.03 -12.21
CA PHE A 610 -19.73 -10.13 -11.44
C PHE A 610 -19.25 -11.52 -11.93
N ASN A 611 -18.89 -11.63 -13.21
CA ASN A 611 -18.32 -12.83 -13.81
C ASN A 611 -17.52 -12.45 -15.06
N ASP A 612 -16.19 -12.40 -14.92
CA ASP A 612 -15.24 -12.06 -15.97
C ASP A 612 -14.61 -13.30 -16.62
N GLY A 613 -14.93 -14.50 -16.12
CA GLY A 613 -14.39 -15.76 -16.61
C GLY A 613 -14.55 -16.93 -15.63
N SER A 614 -14.08 -18.11 -16.04
CA SER A 614 -14.08 -19.32 -15.21
C SER A 614 -12.77 -19.46 -14.43
N VAL A 615 -12.84 -20.03 -13.23
CA VAL A 615 -11.67 -20.51 -12.48
C VAL A 615 -11.58 -22.02 -12.60
N SER A 616 -10.37 -22.53 -12.89
CA SER A 616 -10.09 -23.97 -13.03
C SER A 616 -9.37 -24.50 -11.79
N GLY A 617 -9.55 -25.79 -11.50
CA GLY A 617 -8.85 -26.46 -10.39
C GLY A 617 -9.36 -26.09 -9.00
N VAL A 618 -10.59 -25.58 -8.86
CA VAL A 618 -11.17 -25.17 -7.56
C VAL A 618 -11.27 -26.33 -6.57
N ALA A 619 -11.43 -27.58 -7.05
CA ALA A 619 -11.57 -28.78 -6.21
C ALA A 619 -12.61 -28.63 -5.07
N TRP A 620 -13.74 -27.99 -5.40
CA TRP A 620 -14.79 -27.71 -4.43
C TRP A 620 -15.40 -28.98 -3.84
N SER A 621 -15.49 -29.04 -2.51
CA SER A 621 -16.29 -30.03 -1.79
C SER A 621 -17.02 -29.36 -0.63
N ILE A 622 -18.21 -29.86 -0.29
CA ILE A 622 -19.02 -29.38 0.84
C ILE A 622 -19.77 -30.55 1.48
N ALA A 623 -19.81 -30.61 2.81
CA ALA A 623 -20.53 -31.61 3.59
C ALA A 623 -21.28 -30.98 4.79
N ASN A 624 -22.18 -31.74 5.42
CA ASN A 624 -22.91 -31.36 6.63
C ASN A 624 -23.11 -32.56 7.58
N ASP A 625 -23.52 -32.32 8.83
CA ASP A 625 -23.73 -33.36 9.87
C ASP A 625 -24.91 -34.32 9.61
N GLY A 626 -25.48 -34.32 8.39
CA GLY A 626 -26.76 -34.94 8.08
C GLY A 626 -27.98 -34.06 8.42
N GLY A 627 -27.76 -32.88 9.03
CA GLY A 627 -28.72 -31.79 9.22
C GLY A 627 -28.25 -30.50 8.51
N PRO A 628 -29.15 -29.60 8.09
CA PRO A 628 -28.78 -28.43 7.30
C PRO A 628 -28.48 -27.19 8.17
N VAL A 629 -27.73 -27.34 9.27
CA VAL A 629 -27.39 -26.25 10.22
C VAL A 629 -25.90 -25.98 10.38
N GLU A 630 -25.06 -26.93 9.99
CA GLU A 630 -23.61 -26.82 10.11
C GLU A 630 -22.96 -27.44 8.87
N TYR A 631 -22.03 -26.70 8.29
CA TYR A 631 -21.40 -27.03 7.02
C TYR A 631 -19.89 -26.86 7.10
N GLU A 632 -19.19 -27.69 6.34
CA GLU A 632 -17.77 -27.54 6.04
C GLU A 632 -17.56 -27.63 4.54
N LEU A 633 -16.63 -26.83 4.04
CA LEU A 633 -16.26 -26.81 2.62
C LEU A 633 -14.75 -26.67 2.46
N ARG A 634 -14.27 -27.06 1.27
CA ARG A 634 -12.90 -26.82 0.84
C ARG A 634 -12.84 -26.26 -0.57
N LEU A 635 -11.75 -25.54 -0.85
CA LEU A 635 -11.31 -25.19 -2.20
C LEU A 635 -9.79 -25.24 -2.29
N SER A 636 -9.27 -25.56 -3.48
CA SER A 636 -7.84 -25.70 -3.72
C SER A 636 -7.12 -24.35 -3.71
N ARG A 637 -5.97 -24.32 -3.03
CA ARG A 637 -5.01 -23.21 -3.06
C ARG A 637 -4.24 -23.13 -4.39
N SER A 638 -4.30 -24.18 -5.20
CA SER A 638 -3.67 -24.28 -6.53
C SER A 638 -4.61 -23.90 -7.67
N ALA A 639 -5.80 -23.36 -7.36
CA ALA A 639 -6.75 -22.88 -8.36
C ALA A 639 -6.12 -21.80 -9.25
N ILE A 640 -6.49 -21.78 -10.53
CA ILE A 640 -5.99 -20.84 -11.53
C ILE A 640 -7.13 -20.15 -12.28
N TYR A 641 -6.92 -18.89 -12.67
CA TYR A 641 -7.84 -18.19 -13.55
C TYR A 641 -7.80 -18.79 -14.97
N GLY A 642 -8.96 -19.11 -15.54
CA GLY A 642 -9.03 -19.84 -16.82
C GLY A 642 -8.61 -19.03 -18.04
N ASN A 643 -8.58 -17.71 -17.95
CA ASN A 643 -8.23 -16.80 -19.05
C ASN A 643 -6.71 -16.65 -19.25
N ASP A 644 -5.91 -16.69 -18.17
CA ASP A 644 -4.47 -16.40 -18.18
C ASP A 644 -3.62 -17.44 -17.43
N SER A 645 -4.26 -18.44 -16.81
CA SER A 645 -3.63 -19.49 -15.99
C SER A 645 -2.81 -18.94 -14.81
N GLN A 646 -3.06 -17.70 -14.38
CA GLN A 646 -2.42 -17.17 -13.18
C GLN A 646 -3.02 -17.82 -11.93
N PRO A 647 -2.22 -17.99 -10.85
CA PRO A 647 -2.72 -18.46 -9.57
C PRO A 647 -3.82 -17.54 -9.03
N VAL A 648 -4.87 -18.13 -8.47
CA VAL A 648 -5.89 -17.38 -7.71
C VAL A 648 -5.28 -16.81 -6.44
N PHE A 649 -4.56 -17.64 -5.69
CA PHE A 649 -3.91 -17.27 -4.44
C PHE A 649 -2.44 -16.88 -4.70
N GLY A 650 -2.22 -15.66 -5.20
CA GLY A 650 -0.87 -15.10 -5.39
C GLY A 650 -0.25 -14.57 -4.10
N GLY A 651 -1.08 -14.19 -3.12
CA GLY A 651 -0.70 -13.72 -1.79
C GLY A 651 -0.98 -14.74 -0.69
N ASN A 652 -0.46 -14.45 0.51
CA ASN A 652 -0.69 -15.28 1.70
C ASN A 652 -1.77 -14.74 2.64
N VAL A 653 -2.31 -13.55 2.36
CA VAL A 653 -3.41 -12.95 3.12
C VAL A 653 -4.57 -12.78 2.16
N ILE A 654 -5.75 -13.16 2.62
CA ILE A 654 -7.01 -13.05 1.89
C ILE A 654 -8.06 -12.41 2.78
N ARG A 655 -9.14 -11.93 2.17
CA ARG A 655 -10.41 -11.76 2.88
C ARG A 655 -11.46 -12.67 2.30
N LEU A 656 -12.44 -13.05 3.11
CA LEU A 656 -13.60 -13.79 2.66
C LEU A 656 -14.86 -13.34 3.36
N LEU A 657 -16.00 -13.50 2.69
CA LEU A 657 -17.31 -13.38 3.30
C LEU A 657 -18.29 -14.34 2.62
N LEU A 658 -19.32 -14.73 3.37
CA LEU A 658 -20.44 -15.51 2.86
C LEU A 658 -21.61 -14.57 2.59
N GLN A 659 -22.32 -14.79 1.49
CA GLN A 659 -23.52 -14.06 1.13
C GLN A 659 -24.61 -15.02 0.69
N HIS A 660 -25.87 -14.65 0.96
CA HIS A 660 -27.03 -15.24 0.34
C HIS A 660 -27.94 -14.18 -0.30
N ASN A 661 -28.44 -14.45 -1.52
CA ASN A 661 -29.34 -13.55 -2.27
C ASN A 661 -30.65 -13.20 -1.55
N ALA A 662 -31.03 -13.92 -0.48
CA ALA A 662 -32.15 -13.56 0.37
C ALA A 662 -31.89 -12.29 1.22
N GLY A 663 -30.67 -11.74 1.18
CA GLY A 663 -30.29 -10.49 1.84
C GLY A 663 -29.41 -10.67 3.06
N ASP A 664 -28.77 -11.84 3.22
CA ASP A 664 -27.91 -12.15 4.35
C ASP A 664 -26.42 -12.12 3.95
N VAL A 665 -25.57 -11.57 4.82
CA VAL A 665 -24.14 -11.37 4.53
C VAL A 665 -23.32 -11.28 5.81
N THR A 666 -22.25 -12.07 5.89
CA THR A 666 -21.33 -12.07 7.02
C THR A 666 -20.43 -10.83 7.03
N SER A 667 -19.72 -10.59 8.14
CA SER A 667 -18.64 -9.60 8.13
C SER A 667 -17.45 -10.07 7.27
N SER A 668 -16.58 -9.14 6.87
CA SER A 668 -15.37 -9.47 6.11
C SER A 668 -14.31 -10.10 7.02
N ILE A 669 -14.01 -11.38 6.80
CA ILE A 669 -13.01 -12.14 7.56
C ILE A 669 -11.67 -12.02 6.86
N ARG A 670 -10.66 -11.43 7.52
CA ARG A 670 -9.28 -11.39 7.03
C ARG A 670 -8.49 -12.59 7.58
N TYR A 671 -7.88 -13.38 6.70
CA TYR A 671 -7.20 -14.62 7.02
C TYR A 671 -5.83 -14.69 6.37
N GLN A 672 -4.83 -15.15 7.10
CA GLN A 672 -3.48 -15.42 6.61
C GLN A 672 -3.30 -16.93 6.54
N PHE A 673 -2.90 -17.42 5.36
CA PHE A 673 -2.54 -18.83 5.20
C PHE A 673 -1.43 -19.20 6.17
N ALA A 674 -1.74 -20.13 7.05
CA ALA A 674 -0.81 -20.70 7.98
C ALA A 674 0.26 -21.48 7.20
N PRO A 675 1.55 -21.29 7.55
CA PRO A 675 2.63 -22.02 6.89
C PRO A 675 2.50 -23.51 7.20
N ALA A 676 2.73 -24.35 6.19
CA ALA A 676 2.84 -25.77 6.42
C ALA A 676 4.03 -26.06 7.36
N PRO A 677 3.89 -26.97 8.33
CA PRO A 677 5.04 -27.50 9.03
C PRO A 677 5.98 -28.16 8.01
N PRO A 678 7.30 -28.11 8.24
CA PRO A 678 8.24 -28.80 7.36
C PRO A 678 7.88 -30.29 7.29
N PRO A 679 7.94 -30.93 6.11
CA PRO A 679 7.72 -32.36 6.00
C PRO A 679 8.67 -33.14 6.92
N PRO A 680 8.26 -34.31 7.44
CA PRO A 680 9.16 -35.16 8.21
C PRO A 680 10.42 -35.50 7.41
N SER A 681 11.54 -35.56 8.12
CA SER A 681 12.88 -35.73 7.56
C SER A 681 13.73 -36.50 8.56
N GLU A 682 13.87 -37.81 8.33
CA GLU A 682 14.52 -38.73 9.26
C GLU A 682 15.69 -39.47 8.59
N TYR A 683 16.92 -39.16 8.99
CA TYR A 683 18.11 -39.84 8.47
C TYR A 683 18.39 -41.12 9.26
N ALA A 684 18.17 -42.28 8.65
CA ALA A 684 18.49 -43.59 9.23
C ALA A 684 18.80 -44.63 8.15
N THR A 685 19.80 -45.48 8.42
CA THR A 685 20.03 -46.68 7.62
C THR A 685 19.23 -47.84 8.21
N ILE A 686 18.30 -48.36 7.43
CA ILE A 686 17.41 -49.47 7.79
C ILE A 686 17.90 -50.76 7.13
N ASN A 687 17.93 -51.85 7.89
CA ASN A 687 18.23 -53.17 7.33
C ASN A 687 16.95 -53.84 6.86
N VAL A 688 16.71 -53.85 5.56
CA VAL A 688 15.54 -54.54 4.97
C VAL A 688 15.70 -56.07 5.04
N ASP A 689 15.35 -56.67 6.17
CA ASP A 689 15.50 -58.10 6.51
C ASP A 689 14.31 -58.75 7.24
N GLY A 690 13.28 -57.98 7.60
CA GLY A 690 12.07 -58.39 8.30
C GLY A 690 12.13 -58.26 9.83
N ASP A 691 13.22 -57.78 10.42
CA ASP A 691 13.32 -57.37 11.82
C ASP A 691 13.11 -55.85 11.98
N PHE A 692 11.92 -55.46 12.42
CA PHE A 692 11.51 -54.05 12.48
C PHE A 692 12.08 -53.26 13.68
N SER A 693 13.14 -53.72 14.34
CA SER A 693 13.66 -53.08 15.55
C SER A 693 14.32 -51.72 15.31
N ASP A 694 14.85 -51.48 14.11
CA ASP A 694 15.41 -50.20 13.66
C ASP A 694 14.34 -49.11 13.42
N TRP A 695 13.09 -49.50 13.14
CA TRP A 695 11.95 -48.59 12.99
C TRP A 695 11.39 -48.03 14.31
N THR A 696 11.88 -48.49 15.47
CA THR A 696 11.33 -48.10 16.78
C THR A 696 11.52 -46.62 17.11
N THR A 697 12.55 -45.99 16.54
CA THR A 697 12.85 -44.55 16.75
C THR A 697 12.31 -43.65 15.65
N ILE A 698 11.86 -44.24 14.53
CA ILE A 698 11.30 -43.49 13.41
C ILE A 698 9.83 -43.18 13.72
N PRO A 699 9.42 -41.90 13.71
CA PRO A 699 8.05 -41.50 13.92
C PRO A 699 7.14 -41.98 12.78
N GLU A 700 5.87 -42.13 13.11
CA GLU A 700 4.80 -42.36 12.13
C GLU A 700 4.61 -41.09 11.29
N ILE A 701 4.55 -41.26 9.96
CA ILE A 701 4.29 -40.18 9.00
C ILE A 701 2.83 -40.12 8.57
N LEU A 702 2.14 -41.26 8.63
CA LEU A 702 0.74 -41.42 8.26
C LEU A 702 0.12 -42.50 9.15
N SER A 703 -1.05 -42.21 9.70
CA SER A 703 -1.91 -43.16 10.40
C SER A 703 -3.27 -43.18 9.70
N ASP A 704 -3.80 -44.37 9.50
CA ASP A 704 -5.03 -44.61 8.74
C ASP A 704 -6.04 -45.37 9.62
N PRO A 705 -7.35 -45.04 9.58
CA PRO A 705 -8.36 -45.79 10.31
C PRO A 705 -8.38 -47.27 9.90
N SER A 706 -8.74 -48.17 10.82
CA SER A 706 -8.86 -49.59 10.48
C SER A 706 -10.25 -49.93 9.93
N GLY A 707 -10.35 -50.83 8.96
CA GLY A 707 -11.57 -51.51 8.54
C GLY A 707 -12.18 -51.00 7.23
N ASP A 708 -11.43 -50.24 6.44
CA ASP A 708 -11.80 -49.56 5.20
C ASP A 708 -11.27 -50.21 3.91
N GLY A 709 -10.29 -51.12 3.98
CA GLY A 709 -9.80 -51.81 2.78
C GLY A 709 -9.08 -53.14 3.00
N ILE A 710 -8.55 -53.72 1.92
CA ILE A 710 -7.89 -55.03 1.89
C ILE A 710 -6.63 -55.00 0.98
N PRO A 711 -5.41 -55.18 1.55
CA PRO A 711 -5.12 -55.14 2.96
C PRO A 711 -5.37 -53.73 3.51
N ASP A 712 -5.89 -53.70 4.72
CA ASP A 712 -6.09 -52.52 5.55
C ASP A 712 -4.73 -52.03 6.05
N ILE A 713 -4.26 -50.89 5.53
CA ILE A 713 -3.01 -50.23 5.93
C ILE A 713 -3.36 -49.34 7.13
N VAL A 714 -2.56 -49.34 8.19
CA VAL A 714 -2.89 -48.57 9.41
C VAL A 714 -1.81 -47.59 9.86
N SER A 715 -0.56 -47.80 9.41
CA SER A 715 0.58 -47.00 9.81
C SER A 715 1.65 -47.00 8.73
N VAL A 716 2.26 -45.83 8.50
CA VAL A 716 3.42 -45.68 7.63
C VAL A 716 4.52 -44.92 8.35
N LYS A 717 5.78 -45.30 8.10
CA LYS A 717 6.97 -44.54 8.51
C LYS A 717 7.92 -44.39 7.32
N ALA A 718 8.71 -43.33 7.32
CA ALA A 718 9.69 -43.06 6.28
C ALA A 718 11.02 -42.59 6.87
N ALA A 719 12.12 -43.06 6.30
CA ALA A 719 13.48 -42.65 6.62
C ALA A 719 14.34 -42.70 5.35
N ASN A 720 15.48 -42.03 5.31
CA ASN A 720 16.46 -42.24 4.24
C ASN A 720 17.89 -42.26 4.77
N ASP A 721 18.80 -42.81 3.99
CA ASP A 721 20.23 -42.53 4.11
C ASP A 721 20.77 -41.93 2.80
N GLY A 722 22.09 -41.95 2.62
CA GLY A 722 22.72 -41.43 1.41
C GLY A 722 22.46 -42.25 0.14
N ASP A 723 21.94 -43.47 0.26
CA ASP A 723 21.77 -44.41 -0.85
C ASP A 723 20.30 -44.77 -1.11
N TYR A 724 19.46 -44.88 -0.06
CA TYR A 724 18.09 -45.37 -0.16
C TYR A 724 17.07 -44.53 0.62
N LEU A 725 15.86 -44.45 0.07
CA LEU A 725 14.62 -44.16 0.79
C LEU A 725 14.09 -45.48 1.38
N TYR A 726 13.70 -45.46 2.65
CA TYR A 726 13.10 -46.57 3.37
C TYR A 726 11.66 -46.26 3.75
N LEU A 727 10.77 -47.24 3.63
CA LEU A 727 9.38 -47.16 4.11
C LEU A 727 9.05 -48.35 4.98
N TYR A 728 8.29 -48.13 6.06
CA TYR A 728 7.62 -49.17 6.85
C TYR A 728 6.11 -49.01 6.66
N VAL A 729 5.42 -50.13 6.45
CA VAL A 729 3.98 -50.19 6.21
C VAL A 729 3.39 -51.25 7.13
N GLU A 730 2.47 -50.85 8.02
CA GLU A 730 1.75 -51.75 8.91
C GLU A 730 0.34 -52.01 8.41
N TYR A 731 -0.14 -53.24 8.64
CA TYR A 731 -1.47 -53.69 8.24
C TYR A 731 -2.28 -54.13 9.45
N ALA A 732 -3.58 -53.85 9.47
CA ALA A 732 -4.48 -54.23 10.57
C ALA A 732 -4.55 -55.75 10.80
N ALA A 733 -4.30 -56.55 9.76
CA ALA A 733 -4.31 -58.02 9.81
C ALA A 733 -3.20 -58.64 8.95
N ALA A 734 -2.75 -59.83 9.36
CA ALA A 734 -1.69 -60.55 8.65
C ALA A 734 -2.15 -60.95 7.23
N THR A 735 -1.42 -60.48 6.22
CA THR A 735 -1.76 -60.65 4.81
C THR A 735 -0.50 -60.81 3.95
N ASP A 736 -0.61 -61.48 2.80
CA ASP A 736 0.48 -61.62 1.83
C ASP A 736 0.23 -60.65 0.68
N THR A 737 0.94 -59.52 0.72
CA THR A 737 0.77 -58.39 -0.18
C THR A 737 1.59 -58.50 -1.47
N ASN A 738 2.34 -59.59 -1.69
CA ASN A 738 3.21 -59.72 -2.86
C ASN A 738 2.77 -60.78 -3.88
N THR A 739 1.55 -61.31 -3.76
CA THR A 739 1.05 -62.31 -4.72
C THR A 739 0.49 -61.66 -5.99
N PHE A 740 1.33 -61.60 -7.04
CA PHE A 740 1.03 -61.01 -8.36
C PHE A 740 -0.29 -61.46 -9.03
N ASN A 741 -0.91 -62.56 -8.59
CA ASN A 741 -1.98 -63.25 -9.31
C ASN A 741 -3.25 -63.54 -8.48
N SER A 742 -3.34 -63.10 -7.22
CA SER A 742 -4.52 -63.36 -6.38
C SER A 742 -5.22 -62.13 -5.79
N SER A 743 -4.62 -60.93 -5.84
CA SER A 743 -4.98 -59.78 -5.00
C SER A 743 -5.02 -60.14 -3.50
N PRO A 744 -4.60 -59.25 -2.60
CA PRO A 744 -4.26 -57.85 -2.85
C PRO A 744 -2.74 -57.58 -2.99
N SER A 745 -2.35 -56.56 -3.77
CA SER A 745 -0.98 -56.02 -3.80
C SER A 745 -0.93 -54.62 -3.20
N THR A 746 0.10 -54.33 -2.40
CA THR A 746 0.40 -52.96 -1.96
C THR A 746 1.21 -52.24 -3.03
N TYR A 747 0.77 -51.04 -3.37
CA TYR A 747 1.45 -50.14 -4.28
C TYR A 747 2.09 -49.00 -3.50
N VAL A 748 3.32 -48.67 -3.88
CA VAL A 748 3.98 -47.43 -3.48
C VAL A 748 4.01 -46.52 -4.69
N SER A 749 3.42 -45.34 -4.60
CA SER A 749 3.39 -44.37 -5.71
C SER A 749 4.06 -43.08 -5.29
N LEU A 750 4.86 -42.54 -6.20
CA LEU A 750 5.68 -41.35 -6.01
C LEU A 750 5.24 -40.31 -7.03
N ASP A 751 4.79 -39.19 -6.50
CA ASP A 751 4.67 -37.91 -7.18
C ASP A 751 5.99 -37.18 -6.95
N ASN A 752 6.77 -37.11 -8.03
CA ASN A 752 8.18 -36.76 -7.95
C ASN A 752 8.46 -35.27 -8.19
N ASP A 753 7.43 -34.51 -8.59
CA ASP A 753 7.45 -33.05 -8.66
C ASP A 753 6.60 -32.38 -7.57
N ASP A 754 5.98 -33.17 -6.68
CA ASP A 754 5.13 -32.75 -5.57
C ASP A 754 3.95 -31.88 -6.04
N ASN A 755 3.40 -32.24 -7.19
CA ASN A 755 2.28 -31.57 -7.81
C ASN A 755 1.16 -32.58 -8.11
N PRO A 756 0.08 -32.59 -7.30
CA PRO A 756 -0.99 -33.57 -7.48
C PRO A 756 -1.78 -33.41 -8.79
N ALA A 757 -1.58 -32.31 -9.52
CA ALA A 757 -2.19 -32.08 -10.83
C ALA A 757 -1.40 -32.70 -12.00
N THR A 758 -0.16 -33.15 -11.79
CA THR A 758 0.67 -33.88 -12.75
C THR A 758 0.54 -35.40 -12.55
N GLY A 759 1.24 -36.21 -13.34
CA GLY A 759 1.19 -37.68 -13.19
C GLY A 759 -0.19 -38.38 -13.32
N PHE A 760 -0.34 -39.50 -12.61
CA PHE A 760 -1.54 -40.33 -12.56
C PHE A 760 -2.25 -40.15 -11.22
N ASP A 761 -3.51 -39.72 -11.29
CA ASP A 761 -4.38 -39.49 -10.14
C ASP A 761 -4.99 -40.80 -9.62
N ILE A 762 -4.58 -41.21 -8.42
CA ILE A 762 -5.01 -42.47 -7.81
C ILE A 762 -6.46 -42.32 -7.33
N TYR A 763 -7.32 -43.17 -7.87
CA TYR A 763 -8.78 -43.14 -7.64
C TYR A 763 -9.49 -41.83 -7.97
N SER A 764 -8.83 -40.92 -8.69
CA SER A 764 -9.38 -39.59 -9.02
C SER A 764 -9.67 -38.74 -7.78
N LEU A 765 -8.85 -38.90 -6.73
CA LEU A 765 -9.00 -38.18 -5.47
C LEU A 765 -8.33 -36.80 -5.52
N GLY A 766 -7.40 -36.57 -6.46
CA GLY A 766 -6.64 -35.33 -6.58
C GLY A 766 -5.61 -35.13 -5.47
N GLU A 767 -5.26 -36.19 -4.73
CA GLU A 767 -4.35 -36.12 -3.58
C GLU A 767 -2.88 -36.40 -3.98
N VAL A 768 -2.66 -37.06 -5.13
CA VAL A 768 -1.33 -37.43 -5.62
C VAL A 768 -1.33 -37.54 -7.14
N GLY A 769 -0.30 -36.98 -7.76
CA GLY A 769 -0.08 -36.99 -9.19
C GLY A 769 1.10 -37.89 -9.55
N ALA A 770 0.99 -39.21 -9.40
CA ALA A 770 2.19 -40.05 -9.38
C ALA A 770 2.78 -40.30 -10.79
N GLU A 771 4.09 -40.06 -10.97
CA GLU A 771 4.87 -40.41 -12.18
C GLU A 771 5.45 -41.82 -12.14
N VAL A 772 5.77 -42.30 -10.94
CA VAL A 772 6.47 -43.56 -10.71
C VAL A 772 5.73 -44.36 -9.65
N SER A 773 5.50 -45.63 -9.92
CA SER A 773 4.88 -46.55 -8.96
C SER A 773 5.58 -47.88 -8.93
N TRP A 774 5.46 -48.56 -7.80
CA TRP A 774 5.90 -49.92 -7.60
C TRP A 774 4.69 -50.79 -7.29
N GLN A 775 4.55 -51.88 -8.03
CA GLN A 775 3.73 -53.01 -7.65
C GLN A 775 4.69 -54.09 -7.19
N ASN A 776 4.79 -54.31 -5.88
CA ASN A 776 5.80 -55.21 -5.31
C ASN A 776 7.21 -54.81 -5.75
N ASP A 777 8.01 -55.76 -6.24
CA ASP A 777 9.38 -55.55 -6.73
C ASP A 777 9.45 -55.06 -8.19
N VAL A 778 8.32 -54.64 -8.77
CA VAL A 778 8.24 -54.16 -10.16
C VAL A 778 7.88 -52.68 -10.21
N ALA A 779 8.85 -51.86 -10.63
CA ALA A 779 8.65 -50.44 -10.94
C ALA A 779 7.96 -50.26 -12.30
N PHE A 780 7.08 -49.28 -12.40
CA PHE A 780 6.48 -48.83 -13.64
C PHE A 780 6.25 -47.32 -13.63
N SER A 781 6.29 -46.71 -14.81
CA SER A 781 6.00 -45.29 -14.99
C SER A 781 4.52 -45.10 -15.29
N GLN A 782 3.98 -43.93 -14.97
CA GLN A 782 2.61 -43.55 -15.25
C GLN A 782 2.55 -42.02 -15.43
N SER A 783 1.58 -41.50 -16.18
CA SER A 783 1.49 -40.07 -16.46
C SER A 783 0.17 -39.69 -17.11
N ALA A 784 -0.34 -38.48 -16.86
CA ALA A 784 -1.49 -37.89 -17.55
C ALA A 784 -2.71 -38.82 -17.59
N GLY A 785 -3.05 -39.42 -16.44
CA GLY A 785 -4.16 -40.37 -16.31
C GLY A 785 -3.93 -41.73 -17.00
N VAL A 786 -2.73 -41.99 -17.54
CA VAL A 786 -2.35 -43.29 -18.11
C VAL A 786 -1.63 -44.12 -17.05
N TYR A 787 -2.31 -45.16 -16.58
CA TYR A 787 -1.72 -46.21 -15.75
C TYR A 787 -0.72 -47.04 -16.56
N ASN A 788 0.46 -47.28 -16.00
CA ASN A 788 1.54 -48.07 -16.60
C ASN A 788 1.86 -47.71 -18.06
N SER A 789 2.59 -46.62 -18.25
CA SER A 789 3.02 -46.10 -19.56
C SER A 789 4.15 -46.91 -20.22
N GLY A 790 4.65 -47.97 -19.57
CA GLY A 790 5.62 -48.90 -20.14
C GLY A 790 7.08 -48.40 -20.17
N GLY A 791 7.44 -47.46 -19.29
CA GLY A 791 8.82 -46.97 -19.16
C GLY A 791 9.82 -48.03 -18.68
N THR A 792 11.09 -47.80 -18.95
CA THR A 792 12.20 -48.67 -18.51
C THR A 792 12.93 -48.06 -17.33
N PHE A 793 13.36 -48.88 -16.36
CA PHE A 793 13.99 -48.42 -15.12
C PHE A 793 15.41 -48.95 -14.95
N THR A 794 16.28 -48.15 -14.33
CA THR A 794 17.62 -48.55 -13.88
C THR A 794 17.75 -48.26 -12.39
N GLY A 795 18.15 -49.26 -11.59
CA GLY A 795 18.34 -49.11 -10.15
C GLY A 795 17.05 -49.06 -9.31
N ALA A 796 15.87 -49.15 -9.92
CA ALA A 796 14.58 -48.97 -9.24
C ALA A 796 13.93 -50.26 -8.71
N VAL A 797 14.66 -51.37 -8.59
CA VAL A 797 14.10 -52.61 -7.99
C VAL A 797 14.11 -52.43 -6.48
N PRO A 798 12.94 -52.37 -5.81
CA PRO A 798 12.91 -52.15 -4.38
C PRO A 798 13.37 -53.42 -3.65
N GLY A 799 14.04 -53.24 -2.51
CA GLY A 799 14.19 -54.32 -1.54
C GLY A 799 12.95 -54.37 -0.67
N ILE A 800 12.37 -55.54 -0.45
CA ILE A 800 11.14 -55.72 0.34
C ILE A 800 11.35 -56.87 1.32
N ALA A 801 10.97 -56.67 2.59
CA ALA A 801 10.94 -57.73 3.58
C ALA A 801 9.79 -57.53 4.59
N PRO A 802 9.17 -58.61 5.10
CA PRO A 802 9.15 -59.96 4.53
C PRO A 802 8.48 -59.98 3.15
N TYR A 803 9.04 -60.76 2.21
CA TYR A 803 8.51 -60.87 0.85
C TYR A 803 7.75 -62.18 0.63
N ALA A 804 6.57 -62.10 0.00
CA ALA A 804 5.70 -63.24 -0.34
C ALA A 804 5.37 -64.13 0.88
N SER A 805 4.94 -63.50 1.97
CA SER A 805 4.54 -64.17 3.20
C SER A 805 3.47 -63.38 3.95
N ASN A 806 2.55 -64.06 4.64
CA ASN A 806 1.59 -63.39 5.53
C ASN A 806 2.32 -62.64 6.65
N THR A 807 2.17 -61.32 6.67
CA THR A 807 2.80 -60.42 7.63
C THR A 807 1.83 -59.31 8.04
N THR A 808 2.04 -58.73 9.22
CA THR A 808 1.33 -57.51 9.67
C THR A 808 2.13 -56.24 9.37
N ALA A 809 3.35 -56.35 8.85
CA ALA A 809 4.15 -55.21 8.44
C ALA A 809 5.14 -55.58 7.32
N GLN A 810 5.50 -54.59 6.51
CA GLN A 810 6.55 -54.68 5.50
C GLN A 810 7.46 -53.48 5.55
N GLU A 811 8.70 -53.69 5.14
CA GLU A 811 9.68 -52.64 4.91
C GLU A 811 10.19 -52.67 3.48
N TYR A 812 10.46 -51.48 2.97
CA TYR A 812 10.87 -51.21 1.60
C TYR A 812 12.17 -50.42 1.62
N ARG A 813 13.05 -50.67 0.66
CA ARG A 813 14.12 -49.73 0.27
C ARG A 813 14.06 -49.43 -1.22
N ILE A 814 14.18 -48.16 -1.57
CA ILE A 814 14.16 -47.66 -2.95
C ILE A 814 15.43 -46.83 -3.15
N ALA A 815 16.22 -47.13 -4.18
CA ALA A 815 17.49 -46.43 -4.39
C ALA A 815 17.27 -44.98 -4.81
N LEU A 816 17.94 -44.03 -4.14
CA LEU A 816 17.84 -42.60 -4.45
C LEU A 816 18.45 -42.25 -5.81
N ASN A 817 19.38 -43.08 -6.31
CA ASN A 817 19.97 -42.93 -7.65
C ASN A 817 19.18 -43.62 -8.77
N ALA A 818 17.97 -44.13 -8.47
CA ALA A 818 17.13 -44.79 -9.47
C ALA A 818 16.73 -43.81 -10.59
N THR A 819 16.64 -44.34 -11.82
CA THR A 819 16.25 -43.57 -13.01
C THR A 819 15.21 -44.33 -13.84
N TYR A 820 14.43 -43.59 -14.62
CA TYR A 820 13.43 -44.14 -15.54
C TYR A 820 13.41 -43.41 -16.89
N ASP A 821 12.98 -44.08 -17.95
CA ASP A 821 12.88 -43.54 -19.32
C ASP A 821 11.56 -43.97 -19.97
N THR A 822 10.76 -42.99 -20.40
CA THR A 822 9.46 -43.16 -21.08
C THR A 822 9.52 -42.90 -22.59
N GLY A 823 10.74 -42.84 -23.17
CA GLY A 823 10.99 -42.55 -24.58
C GLY A 823 11.53 -41.15 -24.86
N GLY A 824 11.75 -40.34 -23.81
CA GLY A 824 12.33 -38.99 -23.87
C GLY A 824 13.78 -38.90 -23.38
N GLY A 825 14.36 -40.00 -22.89
CA GLY A 825 15.66 -40.06 -22.23
C GLY A 825 15.55 -40.22 -20.72
N SER A 826 16.60 -40.79 -20.11
CA SER A 826 16.69 -41.12 -18.68
C SER A 826 16.47 -39.91 -17.77
N GLN A 827 15.52 -40.03 -16.83
CA GLN A 827 15.21 -39.07 -15.77
C GLN A 827 15.43 -39.68 -14.38
N PRO A 828 15.79 -38.90 -13.35
CA PRO A 828 15.84 -39.38 -11.97
C PRO A 828 14.43 -39.68 -11.44
N VAL A 829 14.31 -40.72 -10.62
CA VAL A 829 13.07 -41.01 -9.86
C VAL A 829 12.85 -39.95 -8.79
N PHE A 830 13.92 -39.50 -8.12
CA PHE A 830 13.92 -38.45 -7.10
C PHE A 830 14.66 -37.21 -7.64
N PRO A 831 13.98 -36.31 -8.40
CA PRO A 831 14.60 -35.10 -8.95
C PRO A 831 14.81 -33.99 -7.92
N GLN A 832 14.13 -34.07 -6.77
CA GLN A 832 14.10 -33.09 -5.70
C GLN A 832 14.03 -33.78 -4.33
N ASP A 833 14.33 -33.03 -3.26
CA ASP A 833 14.41 -33.60 -1.91
C ASP A 833 13.05 -33.72 -1.23
N ILE A 834 12.05 -32.93 -1.63
CA ILE A 834 10.67 -33.07 -1.13
C ILE A 834 9.88 -33.92 -2.13
N ILE A 835 9.33 -35.02 -1.64
CA ILE A 835 8.54 -35.93 -2.45
C ILE A 835 7.17 -36.16 -1.84
N ARG A 836 6.18 -36.45 -2.67
CA ARG A 836 4.85 -36.88 -2.25
C ARG A 836 4.69 -38.36 -2.58
N LEU A 837 4.30 -39.14 -1.58
CA LEU A 837 4.13 -40.58 -1.66
C LEU A 837 2.67 -40.92 -1.36
N ALA A 838 2.17 -41.99 -1.98
CA ALA A 838 0.89 -42.58 -1.63
C ALA A 838 1.00 -44.11 -1.53
N LEU A 839 0.37 -44.67 -0.50
CA LEU A 839 0.21 -46.11 -0.36
C LEU A 839 -1.23 -46.52 -0.58
N TRP A 840 -1.42 -47.52 -1.44
CA TRP A 840 -2.73 -47.95 -1.85
C TRP A 840 -2.71 -49.40 -2.28
N THR A 841 -3.89 -50.00 -2.42
CA THR A 841 -4.04 -51.42 -2.76
C THR A 841 -5.11 -51.59 -3.81
N ASP A 842 -4.94 -52.58 -4.69
CA ASP A 842 -5.96 -52.94 -5.69
C ASP A 842 -6.56 -54.31 -5.36
N ASP A 843 -7.73 -54.30 -4.71
CA ASP A 843 -8.57 -55.49 -4.44
C ASP A 843 -10.00 -55.30 -4.95
N GLY A 844 -10.15 -54.65 -6.11
CA GLY A 844 -11.46 -54.43 -6.72
C GLY A 844 -12.42 -53.63 -5.82
N GLY A 845 -13.43 -54.28 -5.24
CA GLY A 845 -14.46 -53.60 -4.43
C GLY A 845 -14.08 -53.28 -2.99
N SER A 846 -12.84 -53.62 -2.59
CA SER A 846 -12.31 -53.42 -1.23
C SER A 846 -10.90 -52.82 -1.27
N ALA A 847 -10.63 -51.99 -2.27
CA ALA A 847 -9.36 -51.30 -2.46
C ALA A 847 -9.12 -50.28 -1.32
N GLU A 848 -7.87 -50.16 -0.88
CA GLU A 848 -7.43 -49.23 0.16
C GLU A 848 -6.68 -48.04 -0.46
N PHE A 849 -6.86 -46.85 0.11
CA PHE A 849 -6.04 -45.66 -0.11
C PHE A 849 -5.72 -45.02 1.25
N ALA A 850 -4.56 -45.39 1.80
CA ALA A 850 -4.16 -44.96 3.14
C ALA A 850 -3.87 -43.45 3.25
N GLY A 851 -3.78 -42.75 2.11
CA GLY A 851 -3.49 -41.33 2.02
C GLY A 851 -2.21 -41.01 1.23
N ALA A 852 -2.07 -39.73 0.90
CA ALA A 852 -0.85 -39.14 0.36
C ALA A 852 -0.11 -38.37 1.47
N PHE A 853 1.21 -38.47 1.51
CA PHE A 853 2.05 -37.78 2.49
C PHE A 853 3.33 -37.26 1.86
N ARG A 854 3.83 -36.14 2.38
CA ARG A 854 5.12 -35.56 1.98
C ARG A 854 6.25 -36.07 2.86
N TYR A 855 7.39 -36.36 2.26
CA TYR A 855 8.64 -36.67 2.96
C TYR A 855 9.76 -35.80 2.40
N GLN A 856 10.58 -35.23 3.29
CA GLN A 856 11.78 -34.52 2.88
C GLN A 856 12.98 -35.45 3.11
N LEU A 857 13.75 -35.72 2.05
CA LEU A 857 15.00 -36.46 2.14
C LEU A 857 15.93 -35.75 3.14
N ALA A 858 16.23 -36.44 4.22
CA ALA A 858 17.08 -35.98 5.28
C ALA A 858 18.54 -35.96 4.84
N ASP A 859 19.23 -34.89 5.23
CA ASP A 859 20.67 -34.82 5.14
C ASP A 859 21.33 -35.77 6.17
N PRO A 860 22.50 -36.33 5.86
CA PRO A 860 23.29 -37.04 6.85
C PRO A 860 23.56 -36.10 8.04
N PRO A 861 23.40 -36.58 9.29
CA PRO A 861 23.65 -35.76 10.45
C PRO A 861 25.09 -35.23 10.37
N PRO A 862 25.31 -33.93 10.67
CA PRO A 862 26.64 -33.36 10.58
C PRO A 862 27.60 -34.17 11.48
N PRO A 863 28.84 -34.41 11.02
CA PRO A 863 29.82 -35.07 11.87
C PRO A 863 29.99 -34.26 13.18
N PRO A 864 30.25 -34.93 14.32
CA PRO A 864 30.36 -34.25 15.60
C PRO A 864 31.45 -33.18 15.54
N GLY A 865 31.06 -31.93 15.81
CA GLY A 865 31.97 -30.79 15.97
C GLY A 865 32.33 -30.58 17.43
N TYR A 866 33.60 -30.25 17.72
CA TYR A 866 34.08 -30.02 19.07
C TYR A 866 34.53 -28.56 19.24
N PHE A 867 33.81 -27.80 20.07
CA PHE A 867 34.18 -26.41 20.38
C PHE A 867 35.16 -26.39 21.57
N ALA A 868 36.40 -25.99 21.32
CA ALA A 868 37.43 -25.84 22.35
C ALA A 868 38.48 -24.81 21.90
N ALA A 869 38.82 -23.88 22.80
CA ALA A 869 39.97 -23.00 22.62
C ALA A 869 41.23 -23.79 22.96
N ILE A 870 42.09 -24.04 21.96
CA ILE A 870 43.33 -24.81 22.11
C ILE A 870 44.52 -23.86 22.05
N GLN A 871 45.46 -23.99 22.99
CA GLN A 871 46.75 -23.32 22.88
C GLN A 871 47.71 -24.15 22.02
N VAL A 872 48.20 -23.56 20.94
CA VAL A 872 49.23 -24.19 20.09
C VAL A 872 50.61 -23.95 20.71
N ASP A 873 50.92 -24.65 21.80
CA ASP A 873 52.16 -24.48 22.58
C ASP A 873 53.02 -25.76 22.69
N GLY A 874 52.53 -26.88 22.16
CA GLY A 874 53.19 -28.19 22.20
C GLY A 874 52.77 -29.09 23.36
N ASP A 875 51.88 -28.63 24.25
CA ASP A 875 51.20 -29.48 25.23
C ASP A 875 49.87 -29.98 24.64
N ALA A 876 49.74 -31.29 24.45
CA ALA A 876 48.52 -31.89 23.91
C ALA A 876 47.46 -32.21 24.98
N SER A 877 47.66 -31.80 26.24
CA SER A 877 46.73 -32.13 27.34
C SER A 877 45.30 -31.62 27.13
N GLU A 878 45.14 -30.49 26.44
CA GLU A 878 43.84 -29.89 26.08
C GLU A 878 43.05 -30.74 25.06
N TRP A 879 43.72 -31.65 24.34
CA TRP A 879 43.11 -32.56 23.38
C TRP A 879 42.57 -33.86 23.99
N ALA A 880 42.72 -34.05 25.31
CA ALA A 880 42.35 -35.29 25.99
C ALA A 880 40.85 -35.59 25.91
N SER A 881 40.00 -34.56 25.92
CA SER A 881 38.54 -34.68 25.80
C SER A 881 38.04 -34.62 24.35
N ILE A 882 38.93 -34.37 23.38
CA ILE A 882 38.60 -34.29 21.96
C ILE A 882 38.85 -35.68 21.32
N PRO A 883 37.81 -36.35 20.81
CA PRO A 883 37.93 -37.62 20.10
C PRO A 883 38.71 -37.49 18.78
N ALA A 884 39.30 -38.59 18.33
CA ALA A 884 39.87 -38.67 17.00
C ALA A 884 38.76 -38.71 15.95
N LEU A 885 38.87 -37.85 14.94
CA LEU A 885 38.01 -37.88 13.76
C LEU A 885 38.38 -39.06 12.85
N VAL A 886 39.67 -39.36 12.75
CA VAL A 886 40.22 -40.47 11.97
C VAL A 886 41.37 -41.08 12.76
N THR A 887 41.49 -42.40 12.71
CA THR A 887 42.60 -43.19 13.25
C THR A 887 43.14 -44.10 12.16
N ASP A 888 44.45 -44.24 12.09
CA ASP A 888 45.13 -45.13 11.15
C ASP A 888 45.86 -46.26 11.94
N PRO A 889 45.85 -47.52 11.47
CA PRO A 889 46.64 -48.57 12.10
C PRO A 889 48.14 -48.25 12.02
N SER A 890 48.85 -48.32 13.15
CA SER A 890 50.27 -47.97 13.19
C SER A 890 51.16 -48.91 12.36
N GLY A 891 52.19 -48.32 11.73
CA GLY A 891 53.30 -49.00 11.07
C GLY A 891 53.19 -49.14 9.56
N ASP A 892 52.30 -48.40 8.89
CA ASP A 892 52.06 -48.51 7.44
C ASP A 892 52.57 -47.32 6.62
N GLY A 893 53.12 -46.27 7.26
CA GLY A 893 53.69 -45.09 6.60
C GLY A 893 54.96 -44.49 7.23
N ALA A 894 55.54 -43.47 6.59
CA ALA A 894 56.61 -42.64 7.14
C ALA A 894 56.50 -41.18 6.61
N PRO A 895 56.10 -40.19 7.45
CA PRO A 895 55.70 -40.35 8.85
C PRO A 895 54.36 -41.07 8.99
N ASP A 896 54.21 -41.85 10.06
CA ASP A 896 53.08 -42.77 10.33
C ASP A 896 52.00 -42.00 11.11
N ILE A 897 50.98 -41.46 10.45
CA ILE A 897 49.95 -40.67 11.16
C ILE A 897 49.00 -41.63 11.87
N VAL A 898 48.98 -41.64 13.20
CA VAL A 898 48.15 -42.56 13.99
C VAL A 898 46.75 -42.02 14.23
N SER A 899 46.59 -40.70 14.37
CA SER A 899 45.27 -40.09 14.54
C SER A 899 45.23 -38.61 14.13
N VAL A 900 44.03 -38.14 13.78
CA VAL A 900 43.73 -36.72 13.58
C VAL A 900 42.55 -36.32 14.45
N LYS A 901 42.73 -35.26 15.24
CA LYS A 901 41.68 -34.60 16.03
C LYS A 901 41.46 -33.18 15.53
N ALA A 902 40.23 -32.68 15.59
CA ALA A 902 39.93 -31.28 15.29
C ALA A 902 39.01 -30.67 16.35
N ALA A 903 39.23 -29.39 16.63
CA ALA A 903 38.36 -28.55 17.45
C ALA A 903 38.40 -27.12 16.92
N ASN A 904 37.38 -26.32 17.19
CA ASN A 904 37.37 -24.90 16.81
C ASN A 904 36.91 -24.00 17.95
N ASP A 905 37.23 -22.72 17.86
CA ASP A 905 36.56 -21.64 18.60
C ASP A 905 35.94 -20.62 17.62
N ASP A 906 35.61 -19.42 18.09
CA ASP A 906 35.03 -18.36 17.27
C ASP A 906 35.99 -17.82 16.20
N ASP A 907 37.31 -18.02 16.37
CA ASP A 907 38.36 -17.39 15.58
C ASP A 907 39.24 -18.40 14.81
N TRP A 908 39.38 -19.64 15.30
CA TRP A 908 40.38 -20.60 14.82
C TRP A 908 39.87 -22.04 14.73
N LEU A 909 40.38 -22.75 13.72
CA LEU A 909 40.34 -24.22 13.62
C LEU A 909 41.68 -24.77 14.09
N TYR A 910 41.63 -25.67 15.06
CA TYR A 910 42.77 -26.39 15.60
C TYR A 910 42.81 -27.82 15.07
N LEU A 911 44.01 -28.34 14.78
CA LEU A 911 44.23 -29.73 14.39
C LEU A 911 45.38 -30.33 15.21
N LEU A 912 45.15 -31.49 15.81
CA LEU A 912 46.21 -32.34 16.35
C LEU A 912 46.41 -33.53 15.43
N VAL A 913 47.62 -33.67 14.89
CA VAL A 913 48.04 -34.82 14.10
C VAL A 913 49.04 -35.60 14.94
N GLU A 914 48.68 -36.81 15.31
CA GLU A 914 49.52 -37.73 16.07
C GLU A 914 50.27 -38.63 15.09
N TYR A 915 51.57 -38.79 15.30
CA TYR A 915 52.47 -39.61 14.49
C TYR A 915 53.18 -40.68 15.34
#